data_AF-A0A6A2ZPW3-F1
#
_entry.id   AF-A0A6A2ZPW3-F1
#
_cell.length_a   1.000
_cell.length_b   1.000
_cell.length_c   1.000
_cell.angle_alpha   90.00
_cell.angle_beta   90.00
_cell.angle_gamma   90.00
#
_symmetry.space_group_name_H-M   'P 1'
#
loop_
_entity.id
_entity.type
_entity.pdbx_description
1 polymer ?
#
loop_
_entity_poly.entity_id
_entity_poly.type
_entity_poly.pdbx_seq_one_letter_code
_entity_poly.pdbx_strand_id
1 'polypeptide(L)'
;MAANGNGVSTAPKSPLARILTHKNGICHDDSGKPVKAQTIDELHSLQKKRSAPTTPLDGAQGTFATMSEDERQRQQLQSISASLASLTRGTGPKLVRGDPAGKVQPVAHVSHHHHVEVPTISVSDSSLKFTHVLYNLSPAELYEQAIMYEKGSFITATGALATLSGAKTGRAPRDKRVVIDDTTQDELWWGKGSPNIEMDEHTFLVNRERAVDYLNSLDKVFVNDQFLNWDPKNRIKVRIVSARAYHSLFMHNMCIRPTPEELENFGTPDFTIYNAGQFPCNRYTHYMTSSTSIDLNLARSEMVILGTQYAGEMKKGLFGVMHYLMPKRQILSLHSGCNMGKDGDVALFFGLSGTGKTTLSTDHNRYLIGDDEHCWSDNGVSNIEGGCYAKCIDLSREKEPDIWNAIKFGTVLENVVFDEHTREVDYSDKSVTENTRAAYPIEYIPNAKIPCVGPHPKNVILLACDAFGVLPPVSKLSLAQTMYHFISGYTALVAGTEDGIKEPTATFSACFGAAFIMLHPTKYAAMLAEKMQKHGATGWLVNTGWSGGSYGSGNRIKLPYTRKIIDAIHSGSLLKATYRRTEVFGLEIPTEIEGVPSEILHPENTWADKKAYKETLLKLAGLFKNNFETFTNYKIGKDNKLTEEILAAAGQQLQYFPPKSREGIPLLQPPPEDLKSVGTDLINELITKETGTGRELASEIQSSANELAAEGDLSNSDIHLPKEVSLEATDHNVEGDSYLSVPPDYADRGKDHHSPPKRDRGMPAKDKSKVALAGSKNIFEILNSLDKIHPSSESQGRKQELLPLVLQI
;
A
#
# COMPACT_ATOMS: atom_id res chain seq x y z
N MET A 1 -28.15 42.49 -25.30
CA MET A 1 -27.99 43.10 -26.64
C MET A 1 -26.54 42.94 -27.09
N ALA A 2 -26.26 43.26 -28.35
CA ALA A 2 -24.92 43.32 -28.97
C ALA A 2 -23.97 44.34 -28.29
N ALA A 3 -22.65 44.38 -28.51
CA ALA A 3 -21.64 43.43 -29.01
C ALA A 3 -20.22 44.08 -28.90
N ASN A 4 -19.15 43.35 -29.28
CA ASN A 4 -17.81 43.77 -29.81
C ASN A 4 -17.07 45.01 -29.24
N GLY A 5 -15.74 45.02 -29.06
CA GLY A 5 -14.71 43.97 -29.30
C GLY A 5 -13.31 44.56 -29.54
N ASN A 6 -12.34 43.68 -29.86
CA ASN A 6 -11.00 43.92 -30.44
C ASN A 6 -9.88 44.60 -29.60
N GLY A 7 -8.70 43.95 -29.59
CA GLY A 7 -7.39 44.42 -29.12
C GLY A 7 -6.37 43.26 -29.19
N VAL A 8 -5.20 43.42 -29.81
CA VAL A 8 -4.41 42.30 -30.38
C VAL A 8 -2.91 42.34 -30.01
N SER A 9 -2.27 41.14 -30.01
CA SER A 9 -0.82 40.85 -29.99
C SER A 9 -0.14 40.73 -28.60
N THR A 10 0.92 39.93 -28.38
CA THR A 10 1.76 39.10 -29.28
C THR A 10 2.25 37.79 -28.60
N ALA A 11 2.46 36.74 -29.41
CA ALA A 11 3.41 35.59 -29.29
C ALA A 11 3.60 34.80 -27.96
N PRO A 12 3.54 33.44 -27.97
CA PRO A 12 3.79 32.59 -26.80
C PRO A 12 5.24 32.12 -26.65
N LYS A 13 5.61 31.70 -25.42
CA LYS A 13 6.78 30.81 -25.15
C LYS A 13 6.29 29.37 -24.97
N SER A 14 7.12 28.39 -25.35
CA SER A 14 6.76 26.97 -25.33
C SER A 14 6.70 26.37 -23.91
N PRO A 15 5.74 25.48 -23.61
CA PRO A 15 5.78 24.63 -22.43
C PRO A 15 6.70 23.41 -22.67
N LEU A 16 7.43 23.01 -21.64
CA LEU A 16 8.24 21.78 -21.63
C LEU A 16 7.34 20.53 -21.75
N ALA A 17 7.89 19.45 -22.31
CA ALA A 17 7.16 18.22 -22.58
C ALA A 17 6.60 17.57 -21.29
N ARG A 18 5.32 17.19 -21.32
CA ARG A 18 4.71 16.37 -20.26
C ARG A 18 5.21 14.93 -20.38
N ILE A 19 5.88 14.45 -19.33
CA ILE A 19 6.16 13.02 -19.16
C ILE A 19 4.82 12.28 -19.02
N LEU A 20 4.56 11.30 -19.89
CA LEU A 20 3.35 10.49 -19.87
C LEU A 20 3.44 9.42 -18.79
N THR A 21 2.81 9.65 -17.65
CA THR A 21 2.67 8.64 -16.59
C THR A 21 1.58 7.62 -16.96
N HIS A 22 2.00 6.39 -17.27
CA HIS A 22 1.07 5.29 -17.55
C HIS A 22 0.20 4.97 -16.33
N LYS A 23 -1.13 4.96 -16.52
CA LYS A 23 -2.09 4.50 -15.51
C LYS A 23 -2.12 2.96 -15.45
N ASN A 24 -1.12 2.36 -14.82
CA ASN A 24 -1.23 0.97 -14.39
C ASN A 24 -2.09 0.87 -13.11
N GLY A 25 -2.86 -0.21 -13.00
CA GLY A 25 -4.04 -0.26 -12.12
C GLY A 25 -3.84 -0.90 -10.76
N ILE A 26 -4.74 -0.51 -9.84
CA ILE A 26 -5.25 -1.30 -8.72
C ILE A 26 -4.20 -1.69 -7.65
N CYS A 27 -3.81 -0.69 -6.87
CA CYS A 27 -3.83 -0.80 -5.42
C CYS A 27 -4.68 0.38 -4.90
N HIS A 28 -5.91 0.12 -4.46
CA HIS A 28 -6.76 1.16 -3.87
C HIS A 28 -6.46 1.31 -2.38
N ASP A 29 -6.36 2.56 -1.94
CA ASP A 29 -5.73 2.96 -0.69
C ASP A 29 -6.58 4.01 0.06
N ASP A 30 -6.04 4.50 1.18
CA ASP A 30 -6.52 5.71 1.83
C ASP A 30 -5.64 6.90 1.37
N SER A 31 -5.32 7.03 0.08
CA SER A 31 -4.63 8.23 -0.42
C SER A 31 -5.61 9.41 -0.50
N GLY A 32 -5.83 10.03 0.66
CA GLY A 32 -6.33 11.40 0.71
C GLY A 32 -5.51 12.25 -0.25
N LYS A 33 -6.19 12.94 -1.19
CA LYS A 33 -5.50 13.74 -2.20
C LYS A 33 -4.60 14.77 -1.51
N PRO A 34 -3.42 15.08 -2.08
CA PRO A 34 -2.63 16.20 -1.59
C PRO A 34 -3.50 17.46 -1.52
N VAL A 35 -3.46 18.15 -0.38
CA VAL A 35 -4.31 19.33 -0.15
C VAL A 35 -3.95 20.39 -1.18
N LYS A 36 -4.95 21.11 -1.70
CA LYS A 36 -4.75 22.14 -2.74
C LYS A 36 -4.06 23.41 -2.22
N ALA A 37 -3.80 23.50 -0.91
CA ALA A 37 -3.03 24.57 -0.29
C ALA A 37 -1.57 24.57 -0.79
N GLN A 38 -1.08 25.73 -1.20
CA GLN A 38 0.28 25.92 -1.71
C GLN A 38 1.29 26.22 -0.58
N THR A 39 0.80 26.71 0.56
CA THR A 39 1.59 27.04 1.73
C THR A 39 1.09 26.35 3.00
N ILE A 40 1.96 26.30 4.02
CA ILE A 40 1.63 25.79 5.36
C ILE A 40 0.60 26.71 6.05
N ASP A 41 0.69 28.03 5.84
CA ASP A 41 -0.24 29.00 6.42
C ASP A 41 -1.64 28.91 5.78
N GLU A 42 -1.74 28.65 4.47
CA GLU A 42 -3.03 28.28 3.86
C GLU A 42 -3.64 27.04 4.51
N LEU A 43 -2.83 25.98 4.74
CA LEU A 43 -3.31 24.74 5.36
C LEU A 43 -3.79 24.97 6.80
N HIS A 44 -3.09 25.78 7.59
CA HIS A 44 -3.54 26.22 8.91
C HIS A 44 -4.78 27.13 8.86
N SER A 45 -5.00 27.86 7.76
CA SER A 45 -6.23 28.65 7.57
C SER A 45 -7.45 27.77 7.25
N LEU A 46 -7.27 26.64 6.54
CA LEU A 46 -8.34 25.66 6.30
C LEU A 46 -8.75 24.92 7.58
N GLN A 47 -7.78 24.62 8.45
CA GLN A 47 -8.01 23.96 9.75
C GLN A 47 -8.87 24.80 10.73
N LYS A 48 -8.92 26.12 10.56
CA LYS A 48 -9.52 27.06 11.51
C LYS A 48 -10.60 27.91 10.85
N LYS A 49 -11.87 27.61 11.13
CA LYS A 49 -12.97 28.49 10.71
C LYS A 49 -12.90 29.80 11.49
N ARG A 50 -12.98 30.93 10.76
CA ARG A 50 -13.24 32.24 11.36
C ARG A 50 -14.70 32.31 11.77
N SER A 51 -14.96 32.29 13.08
CA SER A 51 -16.24 32.69 13.65
C SER A 51 -16.65 34.07 13.15
N ALA A 52 -17.94 34.27 12.86
CA ALA A 52 -18.48 35.62 12.72
C ALA A 52 -18.27 36.40 14.03
N PRO A 53 -17.94 37.71 14.01
CA PRO A 53 -17.68 38.46 15.23
C PRO A 53 -18.94 38.54 16.10
N THR A 54 -18.92 37.87 17.25
CA THR A 54 -20.06 37.74 18.18
C THR A 54 -20.30 38.98 19.06
N THR A 55 -19.77 40.14 18.66
CA THR A 55 -19.97 41.43 19.34
C THR A 55 -21.09 42.19 18.66
N PRO A 56 -22.24 42.44 19.31
CA PRO A 56 -23.28 43.30 18.76
C PRO A 56 -22.76 44.73 18.57
N LEU A 57 -22.88 45.26 17.36
CA LEU A 57 -22.60 46.68 17.06
C LEU A 57 -23.86 47.54 17.27
N ASP A 58 -24.42 47.48 18.48
CA ASP A 58 -25.42 48.45 18.94
C ASP A 58 -24.70 49.69 19.48
N GLY A 59 -24.95 50.84 18.84
CA GLY A 59 -24.12 52.03 18.97
C GLY A 59 -24.70 53.16 19.82
N ALA A 60 -23.81 54.01 20.32
CA ALA A 60 -24.10 55.38 20.76
C ALA A 60 -22.92 56.30 20.40
N GLN A 61 -23.20 57.57 20.11
CA GLN A 61 -22.18 58.53 19.69
C GLN A 61 -21.39 59.09 20.88
N GLY A 62 -20.06 59.15 20.76
CA GLY A 62 -19.17 59.81 21.72
C GLY A 62 -17.90 60.29 21.02
N THR A 63 -17.62 61.60 21.07
CA THR A 63 -16.60 62.24 20.22
C THR A 63 -15.20 62.23 20.82
N PHE A 64 -14.26 61.54 20.17
CA PHE A 64 -12.89 62.03 19.94
C PHE A 64 -12.37 61.43 18.62
N ALA A 65 -11.56 62.18 17.88
CA ALA A 65 -11.32 61.92 16.45
C ALA A 65 -9.95 61.30 16.13
N THR A 66 -9.97 60.36 15.17
CA THR A 66 -8.93 60.04 14.17
C THR A 66 -7.45 60.04 14.60
N MET A 67 -6.86 58.84 14.62
CA MET A 67 -5.46 58.60 14.22
C MET A 67 -5.46 57.67 12.99
N SER A 68 -4.47 57.78 12.10
CA SER A 68 -4.36 56.92 10.92
C SER A 68 -3.56 55.64 11.20
N GLU A 69 -3.68 54.63 10.32
CA GLU A 69 -2.96 53.36 10.46
C GLU A 69 -1.44 53.51 10.32
N ASP A 70 -0.96 54.49 9.54
CA ASP A 70 0.47 54.80 9.36
C ASP A 70 1.15 55.21 10.68
N GLU A 71 0.48 55.97 11.53
CA GLU A 71 1.02 56.33 12.86
C GLU A 71 1.05 55.11 13.79
N ARG A 72 0.04 54.25 13.70
CA ARG A 72 -0.04 53.02 14.51
C ARG A 72 1.05 52.01 14.13
N GLN A 73 1.38 51.87 12.84
CA GLN A 73 2.53 51.07 12.40
C GLN A 73 3.88 51.67 12.85
N ARG A 74 4.05 53.00 12.75
CA ARG A 74 5.29 53.67 13.18
C ARG A 74 5.59 53.46 14.68
N GLN A 75 4.58 53.50 15.54
CA GLN A 75 4.78 53.24 16.97
C GLN A 75 5.09 51.77 17.29
N GLN A 76 4.49 50.81 16.55
CA GLN A 76 4.85 49.38 16.72
C GLN A 76 6.31 49.11 16.32
N LEU A 77 6.82 49.76 15.27
CA LEU A 77 8.19 49.57 14.78
C LEU A 77 9.29 50.20 15.66
N GLN A 78 8.95 51.14 16.56
CA GLN A 78 9.92 51.71 17.52
C GLN A 78 10.01 50.96 18.86
N SER A 79 9.13 49.98 19.12
CA SER A 79 9.14 49.21 20.38
C SER A 79 10.04 47.96 20.34
N ILE A 80 10.37 47.46 19.15
CA ILE A 80 11.00 46.14 18.95
C ILE A 80 12.54 46.20 18.91
N SER A 81 13.14 47.39 18.80
CA SER A 81 14.59 47.58 18.63
C SER A 81 15.40 47.73 19.92
N ALA A 82 14.77 47.76 21.11
CA ALA A 82 15.45 48.03 22.39
C ALA A 82 15.88 46.77 23.17
N SER A 83 15.31 45.59 22.88
CA SER A 83 15.44 44.39 23.73
C SER A 83 16.40 43.31 23.20
N LEU A 84 17.15 43.59 22.13
CA LEU A 84 18.02 42.63 21.43
C LEU A 84 19.53 42.98 21.52
N ALA A 85 19.99 43.40 22.70
CA ALA A 85 21.39 43.78 22.91
C ALA A 85 21.94 43.40 24.32
N SER A 86 22.27 42.13 24.54
CA SER A 86 23.37 41.75 25.45
C SER A 86 23.89 40.32 25.15
N LEU A 87 25.21 40.14 25.29
CA LEU A 87 25.93 38.87 25.08
C LEU A 87 26.58 38.45 26.41
N THR A 88 26.69 37.14 26.68
CA THR A 88 27.96 36.40 26.93
C THR A 88 27.70 34.97 27.46
N ARG A 89 28.72 34.10 27.40
CA ARG A 89 28.69 32.70 27.87
C ARG A 89 29.39 32.55 29.23
N GLY A 90 29.06 31.51 29.99
CA GLY A 90 29.83 31.10 31.18
C GLY A 90 29.50 29.71 31.73
N THR A 91 30.09 28.65 31.14
CA THR A 91 30.35 27.29 31.69
C THR A 91 29.28 26.54 32.54
N GLY A 92 28.93 25.31 32.14
CA GLY A 92 28.15 24.34 32.94
C GLY A 92 28.98 23.61 34.02
N PRO A 93 28.64 22.37 34.48
CA PRO A 93 27.65 21.40 33.95
C PRO A 93 26.75 20.68 35.02
N LYS A 94 25.79 19.81 34.58
CA LYS A 94 25.45 18.45 35.14
C LYS A 94 24.15 17.86 34.55
N LEU A 95 23.97 16.53 34.65
CA LEU A 95 22.73 15.80 34.31
C LEU A 95 21.73 15.73 35.49
N VAL A 96 20.43 15.70 35.18
CA VAL A 96 19.30 15.39 36.08
C VAL A 96 18.20 14.64 35.28
N ARG A 97 17.37 13.81 35.92
CA ARG A 97 16.11 13.27 35.34
C ARG A 97 14.92 14.08 35.87
N GLY A 98 13.99 14.48 34.99
CA GLY A 98 12.82 15.29 35.36
C GLY A 98 13.11 16.80 35.41
N ASP A 99 12.06 17.61 35.49
CA ASP A 99 12.13 19.08 35.47
C ASP A 99 12.72 19.64 36.80
N PRO A 100 13.86 20.38 36.78
CA PRO A 100 14.67 20.58 37.98
C PRO A 100 14.26 21.80 38.84
N ALA A 101 13.13 21.71 39.52
CA ALA A 101 12.60 22.77 40.41
C ALA A 101 12.51 22.38 41.91
N GLY A 102 13.55 21.78 42.53
CA GLY A 102 13.36 21.18 43.87
C GLY A 102 14.54 20.80 44.79
N LYS A 103 15.55 21.68 45.00
CA LYS A 103 16.57 21.59 46.10
C LYS A 103 17.54 20.38 46.07
N VAL A 104 18.57 20.42 46.93
CA VAL A 104 19.75 19.52 46.92
C VAL A 104 20.19 19.12 48.34
N GLN A 105 20.60 17.86 48.53
CA GLN A 105 21.53 17.41 49.58
C GLN A 105 22.52 16.36 49.02
N PRO A 106 23.73 16.18 49.60
CA PRO A 106 24.80 15.37 49.01
C PRO A 106 24.81 13.89 49.44
N VAL A 107 25.47 13.05 48.64
CA VAL A 107 25.73 11.62 48.91
C VAL A 107 27.23 11.33 48.75
N ALA A 108 27.76 10.37 49.52
CA ALA A 108 29.19 10.04 49.57
C ALA A 108 29.67 9.12 48.43
N HIS A 109 30.98 9.08 48.19
CA HIS A 109 31.63 8.23 47.20
C HIS A 109 31.78 6.76 47.64
N VAL A 110 31.59 5.85 46.69
CA VAL A 110 32.21 4.51 46.66
C VAL A 110 32.75 4.30 45.24
N SER A 111 33.88 3.62 45.08
CA SER A 111 34.59 3.44 43.81
C SER A 111 34.85 1.97 43.49
N HIS A 112 34.65 1.59 42.23
CA HIS A 112 35.11 0.32 41.67
C HIS A 112 35.66 0.52 40.25
N HIS A 113 36.77 -0.16 39.94
CA HIS A 113 37.43 -0.11 38.64
C HIS A 113 36.98 -1.25 37.73
N HIS A 114 36.62 -0.94 36.49
CA HIS A 114 36.72 -1.84 35.35
C HIS A 114 37.44 -1.12 34.21
N HIS A 115 38.27 -1.84 33.45
CA HIS A 115 38.92 -1.29 32.27
C HIS A 115 37.89 -1.09 31.16
N VAL A 116 37.92 0.10 30.55
CA VAL A 116 37.16 0.44 29.35
C VAL A 116 38.19 0.85 28.30
N GLU A 117 38.17 0.21 27.13
CA GLU A 117 38.87 0.75 25.96
C GLU A 117 38.21 2.07 25.60
N VAL A 118 38.97 3.18 25.69
CA VAL A 118 38.43 4.52 25.43
C VAL A 118 38.10 4.62 23.94
N PRO A 119 36.82 4.77 23.55
CA PRO A 119 36.49 4.98 22.14
C PRO A 119 37.08 6.32 21.71
N THR A 120 37.92 6.33 20.68
CA THR A 120 38.39 7.58 20.08
C THR A 120 37.19 8.33 19.49
N ILE A 121 36.73 9.36 20.21
CA ILE A 121 35.59 10.17 19.77
C ILE A 121 35.97 10.84 18.46
N SER A 122 35.29 10.46 17.38
CA SER A 122 35.35 11.16 16.09
C SER A 122 34.63 12.50 16.24
N VAL A 123 35.36 13.53 16.67
CA VAL A 123 34.81 14.88 16.88
C VAL A 123 34.64 15.55 15.51
N SER A 124 33.50 15.30 14.86
CA SER A 124 32.97 16.15 13.81
C SER A 124 32.31 17.39 14.41
N ASP A 125 32.25 18.51 13.70
CA ASP A 125 31.54 19.71 14.17
C ASP A 125 30.03 19.44 14.41
N SER A 126 29.45 18.44 13.72
CA SER A 126 28.08 17.98 14.01
C SER A 126 27.91 17.40 15.41
N SER A 127 28.95 16.80 16.00
CA SER A 127 28.92 16.28 17.38
C SER A 127 28.90 17.37 18.46
N LEU A 128 29.09 18.64 18.07
CA LEU A 128 28.99 19.80 18.98
C LEU A 128 27.53 20.24 19.22
N LYS A 129 26.56 19.77 18.44
CA LYS A 129 25.13 19.92 18.73
C LYS A 129 24.62 18.66 19.43
N PHE A 130 24.01 18.84 20.60
CA PHE A 130 23.36 17.75 21.33
C PHE A 130 21.85 17.74 21.07
N THR A 131 21.33 16.65 20.52
CA THR A 131 19.88 16.41 20.38
C THR A 131 19.33 15.76 21.64
N HIS A 132 18.32 16.37 22.24
CA HIS A 132 17.67 15.83 23.43
C HIS A 132 16.72 14.67 23.08
N VAL A 133 17.05 13.46 23.52
CA VAL A 133 16.16 12.29 23.39
C VAL A 133 15.09 12.35 24.47
N LEU A 134 13.82 12.50 24.06
CA LEU A 134 12.65 12.50 24.93
C LEU A 134 11.98 11.11 24.86
N TYR A 135 12.30 10.28 25.85
CA TYR A 135 11.99 8.85 25.88
C TYR A 135 10.71 8.53 26.67
N ASN A 136 9.79 7.77 26.05
CA ASN A 136 8.55 7.23 26.63
C ASN A 136 7.71 8.25 27.44
N LEU A 137 7.67 9.51 26.97
CA LEU A 137 6.86 10.59 27.56
C LEU A 137 5.38 10.20 27.72
N SER A 138 4.75 10.70 28.78
CA SER A 138 3.31 10.58 29.01
C SER A 138 2.50 11.42 28.02
N PRO A 139 1.20 11.14 27.83
CA PRO A 139 0.32 11.98 27.02
C PRO A 139 0.29 13.46 27.43
N ALA A 140 0.45 13.78 28.71
CA ALA A 140 0.48 15.17 29.18
C ALA A 140 1.73 15.92 28.69
N GLU A 141 2.91 15.32 28.90
CA GLU A 141 4.18 15.87 28.38
C GLU A 141 4.15 15.96 26.84
N LEU A 142 3.56 14.98 26.14
CA LEU A 142 3.43 15.02 24.68
C LEU A 142 2.48 16.14 24.20
N TYR A 143 1.43 16.48 24.96
CA TYR A 143 0.61 17.66 24.71
C TYR A 143 1.41 18.95 24.88
N GLU A 144 2.15 19.10 25.98
CA GLU A 144 3.01 20.28 26.24
C GLU A 144 4.04 20.46 25.11
N GLN A 145 4.71 19.37 24.73
CA GLN A 145 5.71 19.37 23.66
C GLN A 145 5.10 19.68 22.29
N ALA A 146 3.86 19.24 22.02
CA ALA A 146 3.16 19.59 20.79
C ALA A 146 2.69 21.05 20.79
N ILE A 147 1.99 21.51 21.82
CA ILE A 147 1.40 22.87 21.86
C ILE A 147 2.47 23.97 21.94
N MET A 148 3.58 23.74 22.66
CA MET A 148 4.63 24.76 22.83
C MET A 148 5.59 24.86 21.62
N TYR A 149 5.75 23.80 20.82
CA TYR A 149 6.79 23.74 19.78
C TYR A 149 6.30 23.34 18.37
N GLU A 150 5.13 22.71 18.21
CA GLU A 150 4.57 22.36 16.90
C GLU A 150 3.50 23.35 16.47
N LYS A 151 3.89 24.28 15.58
CA LYS A 151 2.94 25.19 14.92
C LYS A 151 1.82 24.39 14.23
N GLY A 152 0.57 24.71 14.56
CA GLY A 152 -0.61 24.03 14.04
C GLY A 152 -1.16 22.88 14.90
N SER A 153 -0.55 22.60 16.05
CA SER A 153 -1.13 21.74 17.07
C SER A 153 -2.00 22.57 18.03
N PHE A 154 -3.21 22.10 18.32
CA PHE A 154 -4.21 22.80 19.12
C PHE A 154 -4.98 21.84 20.02
N ILE A 155 -5.55 22.34 21.12
CA ILE A 155 -6.49 21.59 21.96
C ILE A 155 -7.93 21.95 21.51
N THR A 156 -8.77 20.94 21.31
CA THR A 156 -10.20 21.11 20.97
C THR A 156 -11.08 21.26 22.22
N ALA A 157 -12.36 21.58 22.05
CA ALA A 157 -13.33 21.70 23.14
C ALA A 157 -13.50 20.40 23.97
N THR A 158 -13.17 19.23 23.42
CA THR A 158 -13.18 17.96 24.16
C THR A 158 -11.85 17.63 24.85
N GLY A 159 -10.84 18.48 24.68
CA GLY A 159 -9.48 18.28 25.16
C GLY A 159 -8.59 17.46 24.23
N ALA A 160 -9.05 17.03 23.05
CA ALA A 160 -8.23 16.29 22.09
C ALA A 160 -7.19 17.18 21.39
N LEU A 161 -6.07 16.59 20.97
CA LEU A 161 -4.98 17.28 20.26
C LEU A 161 -5.26 17.27 18.75
N ALA A 162 -5.78 18.38 18.21
CA ALA A 162 -5.96 18.57 16.78
C ALA A 162 -4.66 19.04 16.11
N THR A 163 -4.28 18.41 14.99
CA THR A 163 -3.10 18.78 14.21
C THR A 163 -3.24 18.39 12.74
N LEU A 164 -2.23 18.74 11.92
CA LEU A 164 -2.18 18.48 10.48
C LEU A 164 -1.02 17.55 10.11
N SER A 165 -1.26 16.68 9.13
CA SER A 165 -0.23 15.82 8.50
C SER A 165 0.45 16.45 7.28
N GLY A 166 0.23 17.74 7.04
CA GLY A 166 0.83 18.50 5.94
C GLY A 166 0.27 18.11 4.57
N ALA A 167 1.12 18.10 3.54
CA ALA A 167 0.72 17.90 2.15
C ALA A 167 0.17 16.48 1.83
N LYS A 168 0.32 15.51 2.74
CA LYS A 168 -0.19 14.13 2.60
C LYS A 168 -1.22 13.91 3.70
N THR A 169 -2.51 13.82 3.36
CA THR A 169 -3.62 13.57 4.30
C THR A 169 -4.10 12.12 4.25
N GLY A 170 -3.18 11.22 3.91
CA GLY A 170 -3.46 9.83 3.56
C GLY A 170 -2.19 9.09 3.16
N ARG A 171 -2.34 7.81 2.83
CA ARG A 171 -1.24 6.91 2.48
C ARG A 171 -0.63 7.22 1.10
N ALA A 172 0.61 6.82 0.90
CA ALA A 172 1.35 6.99 -0.35
C ALA A 172 1.97 5.65 -0.82
N PRO A 173 1.18 4.62 -1.19
CA PRO A 173 1.72 3.30 -1.53
C PRO A 173 2.61 3.28 -2.78
N ARG A 174 2.46 4.27 -3.69
CA ARG A 174 3.40 4.46 -4.82
C ARG A 174 4.80 4.88 -4.38
N ASP A 175 4.92 5.42 -3.17
CA ASP A 175 6.16 5.83 -2.51
C ASP A 175 6.62 4.79 -1.45
N LYS A 176 5.88 3.69 -1.24
CA LYS A 176 6.34 2.53 -0.44
C LYS A 176 7.47 1.81 -1.18
N ARG A 177 8.52 1.41 -0.46
CA ARG A 177 9.55 0.49 -0.96
C ARG A 177 9.81 -0.63 0.04
N VAL A 178 10.27 -1.76 -0.46
CA VAL A 178 10.70 -2.92 0.33
C VAL A 178 12.05 -3.37 -0.22
N VAL A 179 13.05 -3.50 0.64
CA VAL A 179 14.37 -4.02 0.25
C VAL A 179 14.22 -5.45 -0.26
N ILE A 180 14.86 -5.74 -1.39
CA ILE A 180 14.99 -7.09 -1.93
C ILE A 180 16.37 -7.65 -1.59
N ASP A 181 16.39 -8.88 -1.08
CA ASP A 181 17.58 -9.61 -0.61
C ASP A 181 17.39 -11.12 -0.86
N ASP A 182 18.45 -11.91 -0.67
CA ASP A 182 18.48 -13.37 -0.90
C ASP A 182 17.36 -14.16 -0.15
N THR A 183 16.78 -13.61 0.91
CA THR A 183 15.65 -14.21 1.64
C THR A 183 14.31 -13.66 1.19
N THR A 184 14.20 -12.34 0.96
CA THR A 184 12.94 -11.69 0.60
C THR A 184 12.56 -11.81 -0.87
N GLN A 185 13.52 -12.05 -1.77
CA GLN A 185 13.27 -12.25 -3.21
C GLN A 185 12.26 -13.38 -3.47
N ASP A 186 12.49 -14.56 -2.88
CA ASP A 186 11.66 -15.76 -3.11
C ASP A 186 10.45 -15.86 -2.16
N GLU A 187 10.48 -15.20 -0.99
CA GLU A 187 9.39 -15.22 -0.02
C GLU A 187 8.27 -14.19 -0.31
N LEU A 188 8.63 -12.98 -0.75
CA LEU A 188 7.67 -11.89 -0.89
C LEU A 188 6.92 -11.95 -2.23
N TRP A 189 5.73 -11.35 -2.25
CA TRP A 189 5.01 -11.13 -3.49
C TRP A 189 5.52 -9.85 -4.17
N TRP A 190 6.05 -10.00 -5.38
CA TRP A 190 6.54 -8.90 -6.22
C TRP A 190 5.71 -8.77 -7.52
N GLY A 191 5.90 -7.68 -8.25
CA GLY A 191 5.35 -7.49 -9.60
C GLY A 191 3.87 -7.08 -9.66
N LYS A 192 3.19 -7.43 -10.76
CA LYS A 192 1.87 -6.90 -11.10
C LYS A 192 0.81 -7.25 -10.04
N GLY A 193 0.19 -6.20 -9.47
CA GLY A 193 -0.84 -6.31 -8.44
C GLY A 193 -0.33 -6.34 -7.00
N SER A 194 0.98 -6.54 -6.81
CA SER A 194 1.61 -6.47 -5.49
C SER A 194 1.67 -5.02 -4.96
N PRO A 195 1.53 -4.80 -3.64
CA PRO A 195 1.87 -3.53 -3.00
C PRO A 195 3.38 -3.32 -2.80
N ASN A 196 4.20 -4.33 -3.07
CA ASN A 196 5.63 -4.32 -2.75
C ASN A 196 6.42 -3.91 -3.99
N ILE A 197 6.99 -2.70 -3.91
CA ILE A 197 7.90 -2.15 -4.90
C ILE A 197 9.31 -2.35 -4.34
N GLU A 198 10.16 -3.04 -5.08
CA GLU A 198 11.55 -3.35 -4.71
C GLU A 198 12.42 -2.08 -4.51
N MET A 199 13.49 -2.24 -3.74
CA MET A 199 14.67 -1.36 -3.74
C MET A 199 15.92 -2.15 -3.32
N ASP A 200 17.11 -1.66 -3.65
CA ASP A 200 18.38 -2.23 -3.15
C ASP A 200 18.73 -1.73 -1.72
N GLU A 201 19.56 -2.49 -0.96
CA GLU A 201 19.94 -2.10 0.41
C GLU A 201 20.76 -0.80 0.43
N HIS A 202 21.60 -0.53 -0.57
CA HIS A 202 22.41 0.70 -0.61
C HIS A 202 21.52 1.96 -0.64
N THR A 203 20.48 1.94 -1.46
CA THR A 203 19.44 2.96 -1.55
C THR A 203 18.69 3.13 -0.23
N PHE A 204 18.37 2.02 0.45
CA PHE A 204 17.77 2.03 1.78
C PHE A 204 18.70 2.70 2.80
N LEU A 205 19.98 2.35 2.81
CA LEU A 205 20.98 2.95 3.70
C LEU A 205 21.14 4.45 3.46
N VAL A 206 21.18 4.91 2.20
CA VAL A 206 21.23 6.35 1.86
C VAL A 206 20.00 7.11 2.39
N ASN A 207 18.79 6.54 2.31
CA ASN A 207 17.60 7.17 2.89
C ASN A 207 17.57 7.08 4.43
N ARG A 208 18.04 5.97 5.00
CA ARG A 208 18.18 5.77 6.46
C ARG A 208 19.16 6.76 7.08
N GLU A 209 20.34 6.95 6.49
CA GLU A 209 21.34 7.92 6.92
C GLU A 209 20.75 9.34 6.88
N ARG A 210 20.15 9.74 5.76
CA ARG A 210 19.49 11.05 5.63
C ARG A 210 18.34 11.27 6.62
N ALA A 211 17.62 10.22 7.02
CA ALA A 211 16.60 10.29 8.06
C ALA A 211 17.22 10.44 9.47
N VAL A 212 18.28 9.70 9.77
CA VAL A 212 19.02 9.77 11.05
C VAL A 212 19.75 11.10 11.19
N ASP A 213 20.41 11.60 10.14
CA ASP A 213 21.05 12.92 10.11
C ASP A 213 20.04 14.04 10.32
N TYR A 214 18.87 13.97 9.69
CA TYR A 214 17.79 14.94 9.94
C TYR A 214 17.34 14.91 11.41
N LEU A 215 17.09 13.72 11.98
CA LEU A 215 16.68 13.56 13.37
C LEU A 215 17.76 14.09 14.35
N ASN A 216 19.04 13.82 14.08
CA ASN A 216 20.20 14.34 14.82
C ASN A 216 20.47 15.84 14.55
N SER A 217 19.86 16.45 13.53
CA SER A 217 19.91 17.90 13.31
C SER A 217 18.90 18.68 14.16
N LEU A 218 17.91 18.00 14.75
CA LEU A 218 16.89 18.60 15.61
C LEU A 218 17.44 18.91 17.01
N ASP A 219 16.80 19.85 17.70
CA ASP A 219 17.12 20.14 19.11
C ASP A 219 16.65 19.01 20.05
N LYS A 220 15.64 18.25 19.61
CA LYS A 220 15.07 17.10 20.33
C LYS A 220 14.45 16.09 19.37
N VAL A 221 14.39 14.84 19.79
CA VAL A 221 13.66 13.74 19.13
C VAL A 221 12.81 13.01 20.15
N PHE A 222 11.67 12.49 19.70
CA PHE A 222 10.80 11.67 20.53
C PHE A 222 11.09 10.20 20.26
N VAL A 223 11.24 9.41 21.32
CA VAL A 223 11.44 7.96 21.23
C VAL A 223 10.38 7.30 22.10
N ASN A 224 9.63 6.34 21.57
CA ASN A 224 8.84 5.44 22.39
C ASN A 224 9.05 3.97 22.04
N ASP A 225 9.23 3.17 23.09
CA ASP A 225 9.28 1.72 23.07
C ASP A 225 7.91 1.17 23.45
N GLN A 226 7.35 0.31 22.58
CA GLN A 226 5.99 -0.23 22.67
C GLN A 226 5.94 -1.70 22.22
N PHE A 227 4.82 -2.40 22.45
CA PHE A 227 4.56 -3.72 21.87
C PHE A 227 3.51 -3.68 20.75
N LEU A 228 3.59 -4.64 19.83
CA LEU A 228 2.48 -5.10 19.00
C LEU A 228 2.03 -6.50 19.45
N ASN A 229 0.79 -6.87 19.11
CA ASN A 229 0.15 -8.17 19.37
C ASN A 229 -0.13 -8.47 20.86
N TRP A 230 -1.41 -8.59 21.23
CA TRP A 230 -1.82 -8.88 22.61
C TRP A 230 -1.55 -10.33 23.07
N ASP A 231 -1.21 -11.27 22.19
CA ASP A 231 -0.73 -12.60 22.59
C ASP A 231 0.71 -12.49 23.15
N PRO A 232 0.95 -12.70 24.47
CA PRO A 232 2.27 -12.50 25.07
C PRO A 232 3.38 -13.39 24.48
N LYS A 233 3.02 -14.54 23.89
CA LYS A 233 3.99 -15.44 23.22
C LYS A 233 4.40 -14.95 21.83
N ASN A 234 3.63 -14.03 21.24
CA ASN A 234 3.80 -13.56 19.87
C ASN A 234 3.85 -12.03 19.75
N ARG A 235 4.11 -11.34 20.88
CA ARG A 235 4.47 -9.93 20.90
C ARG A 235 5.67 -9.64 20.00
N ILE A 236 5.67 -8.45 19.43
CA ILE A 236 6.83 -7.83 18.76
C ILE A 236 7.13 -6.53 19.50
N LYS A 237 8.38 -6.32 19.93
CA LYS A 237 8.87 -5.06 20.49
C LYS A 237 9.17 -4.07 19.37
N VAL A 238 8.56 -2.90 19.42
CA VAL A 238 8.79 -1.82 18.44
C VAL A 238 9.35 -0.58 19.11
N ARG A 239 10.37 0.02 18.49
CA ARG A 239 10.89 1.35 18.85
C ARG A 239 10.53 2.34 17.76
N ILE A 240 9.86 3.43 18.12
CA ILE A 240 9.53 4.51 17.20
C ILE A 240 10.38 5.73 17.58
N VAL A 241 11.17 6.21 16.62
CA VAL A 241 11.89 7.49 16.69
C VAL A 241 11.18 8.48 15.78
N SER A 242 10.70 9.61 16.30
CA SER A 242 9.95 10.61 15.51
C SER A 242 10.38 12.05 15.79
N ALA A 243 10.32 12.88 14.75
CA ALA A 243 10.58 14.32 14.84
C ALA A 243 9.49 15.10 15.60
N ARG A 244 8.25 14.57 15.64
CA ARG A 244 7.07 15.22 16.25
C ARG A 244 6.58 14.48 17.50
N ALA A 245 6.14 15.23 18.50
CA ALA A 245 5.43 14.76 19.69
C ALA A 245 4.07 14.16 19.32
N TYR A 246 3.37 14.74 18.34
CA TYR A 246 2.10 14.19 17.84
C TYR A 246 2.28 12.76 17.27
N HIS A 247 3.37 12.50 16.55
CA HIS A 247 3.68 11.15 16.06
C HIS A 247 3.97 10.18 17.20
N SER A 248 4.65 10.63 18.25
CA SER A 248 4.87 9.84 19.46
C SER A 248 3.55 9.53 20.18
N LEU A 249 2.66 10.53 20.36
CA LEU A 249 1.35 10.34 20.98
C LEU A 249 0.44 9.41 20.15
N PHE A 250 0.47 9.54 18.83
CA PHE A 250 -0.22 8.61 17.93
C PHE A 250 0.25 7.17 18.16
N MET A 251 1.56 6.93 18.22
CA MET A 251 2.07 5.56 18.44
C MET A 251 1.86 5.06 19.87
N HIS A 252 1.88 5.94 20.88
CA HIS A 252 1.45 5.63 22.25
C HIS A 252 -0.03 5.20 22.32
N ASN A 253 -0.89 5.76 21.46
CA ASN A 253 -2.29 5.36 21.36
C ASN A 253 -2.45 4.05 20.57
N MET A 254 -1.78 3.92 19.41
CA MET A 254 -1.99 2.81 18.47
C MET A 254 -1.22 1.53 18.82
N CYS A 255 -0.10 1.60 19.53
CA CYS A 255 0.62 0.41 20.01
C CYS A 255 0.23 0.06 21.45
N ILE A 256 0.62 -1.14 21.88
CA ILE A 256 0.36 -1.65 23.22
C ILE A 256 1.42 -1.08 24.16
N ARG A 257 0.98 -0.24 25.10
CA ARG A 257 1.82 0.45 26.07
C ARG A 257 2.45 -0.56 27.06
N PRO A 258 3.79 -0.66 27.16
CA PRO A 258 4.44 -1.51 28.14
C PRO A 258 4.27 -0.95 29.56
N THR A 259 4.25 -1.83 30.56
CA THR A 259 4.36 -1.44 31.97
C THR A 259 5.76 -0.87 32.29
N PRO A 260 5.94 -0.13 33.40
CA PRO A 260 7.25 0.40 33.79
C PRO A 260 8.34 -0.67 33.92
N GLU A 261 8.00 -1.87 34.42
CA GLU A 261 8.90 -3.01 34.52
C GLU A 261 9.28 -3.57 33.14
N GLU A 262 8.33 -3.65 32.20
CA GLU A 262 8.59 -4.03 30.81
C GLU A 262 9.40 -2.96 30.04
N LEU A 263 9.35 -1.69 30.44
CA LEU A 263 10.21 -0.63 29.89
C LEU A 263 11.64 -0.70 30.43
N GLU A 264 11.83 -0.95 31.72
CA GLU A 264 13.17 -1.14 32.32
C GLU A 264 13.86 -2.39 31.74
N ASN A 265 13.09 -3.44 31.44
CA ASN A 265 13.59 -4.70 30.88
C ASN A 265 13.38 -4.85 29.36
N PHE A 266 13.06 -3.77 28.63
CA PHE A 266 12.67 -3.85 27.21
C PHE A 266 13.80 -4.40 26.31
N GLY A 267 15.04 -3.99 26.59
CA GLY A 267 16.24 -4.39 25.85
C GLY A 267 16.25 -3.89 24.40
N THR A 268 16.79 -4.70 23.48
CA THR A 268 16.78 -4.41 22.04
C THR A 268 15.37 -4.54 21.47
N PRO A 269 14.84 -3.57 20.70
CA PRO A 269 13.58 -3.74 19.98
C PRO A 269 13.71 -4.83 18.90
N ASP A 270 12.61 -5.50 18.58
CA ASP A 270 12.55 -6.46 17.48
C ASP A 270 12.39 -5.75 16.12
N PHE A 271 11.92 -4.50 16.11
CA PHE A 271 11.78 -3.66 14.92
C PHE A 271 11.86 -2.16 15.25
N THR A 272 12.46 -1.33 14.37
CA THR A 272 12.62 0.13 14.60
C THR A 272 12.08 0.98 13.45
N ILE A 273 11.35 2.07 13.77
CA ILE A 273 10.92 3.10 12.80
C ILE A 273 11.73 4.39 13.00
N TYR A 274 12.28 4.91 11.92
CA TYR A 274 12.85 6.26 11.80
C TYR A 274 11.87 7.17 11.05
N ASN A 275 10.98 7.85 11.79
CA ASN A 275 10.03 8.80 11.24
C ASN A 275 10.66 10.21 11.15
N ALA A 276 11.39 10.41 10.06
CA ALA A 276 11.90 11.70 9.58
C ALA A 276 10.91 12.38 8.61
N GLY A 277 9.61 12.12 8.74
CA GLY A 277 8.58 12.47 7.75
C GLY A 277 8.40 13.97 7.44
N GLN A 278 8.96 14.85 8.26
CA GLN A 278 9.06 16.29 7.98
C GLN A 278 10.14 16.64 6.93
N PHE A 279 11.13 15.77 6.71
CA PHE A 279 12.24 15.98 5.78
C PHE A 279 12.00 15.25 4.45
N PRO A 280 12.19 15.89 3.29
CA PRO A 280 11.86 15.30 1.99
C PRO A 280 12.85 14.21 1.55
N CYS A 281 12.32 13.17 0.93
CA CYS A 281 13.13 12.21 0.19
C CYS A 281 13.75 12.87 -1.05
N ASN A 282 14.94 12.39 -1.44
CA ASN A 282 15.62 12.88 -2.63
C ASN A 282 15.09 12.15 -3.87
N ARG A 283 14.33 12.85 -4.71
CA ARG A 283 13.78 12.32 -5.98
C ARG A 283 14.83 11.83 -7.00
N TYR A 284 16.11 12.12 -6.77
CA TYR A 284 17.23 11.68 -7.62
C TYR A 284 18.01 10.50 -7.02
N THR A 285 17.66 10.04 -5.82
CA THR A 285 18.13 8.76 -5.28
C THR A 285 17.47 7.61 -6.06
N HIS A 286 18.16 6.47 -6.21
CA HIS A 286 17.66 5.31 -6.95
C HIS A 286 16.31 4.82 -6.39
N TYR A 287 15.50 4.13 -7.21
CA TYR A 287 14.12 3.75 -6.92
C TYR A 287 13.11 4.86 -6.54
N MET A 288 13.51 6.12 -6.32
CA MET A 288 12.61 7.18 -5.83
C MET A 288 11.73 7.78 -6.95
N THR A 289 10.45 7.97 -6.66
CA THR A 289 9.43 8.49 -7.61
C THR A 289 8.87 9.86 -7.23
N SER A 290 9.14 10.36 -6.03
CA SER A 290 8.65 11.65 -5.54
C SER A 290 9.59 12.23 -4.46
N SER A 291 9.15 13.25 -3.72
CA SER A 291 9.83 13.73 -2.51
C SER A 291 9.39 12.99 -1.23
N THR A 292 8.66 11.89 -1.36
CA THR A 292 8.19 11.01 -0.28
C THR A 292 8.79 9.62 -0.48
N SER A 293 9.16 8.93 0.61
CA SER A 293 9.38 7.49 0.58
C SER A 293 9.02 6.84 1.93
N ILE A 294 8.60 5.58 1.86
CA ILE A 294 8.24 4.74 3.00
C ILE A 294 8.96 3.41 2.81
N ASP A 295 10.20 3.35 3.28
CA ASP A 295 11.16 2.31 2.93
C ASP A 295 11.24 1.26 4.05
N LEU A 296 11.14 -0.02 3.70
CA LEU A 296 11.10 -1.15 4.64
C LEU A 296 12.23 -2.14 4.37
N ASN A 297 13.07 -2.41 5.36
CA ASN A 297 14.09 -3.46 5.32
C ASN A 297 13.80 -4.52 6.40
N LEU A 298 13.41 -5.73 5.96
CA LEU A 298 13.04 -6.84 6.84
C LEU A 298 14.26 -7.53 7.46
N ALA A 299 15.35 -7.70 6.70
CA ALA A 299 16.59 -8.31 7.20
C ALA A 299 17.24 -7.47 8.33
N ARG A 300 17.15 -6.14 8.23
CA ARG A 300 17.60 -5.20 9.26
C ARG A 300 16.59 -4.94 10.38
N SER A 301 15.32 -5.30 10.16
CA SER A 301 14.18 -4.93 11.00
C SER A 301 14.04 -3.41 11.20
N GLU A 302 14.16 -2.67 10.11
CA GLU A 302 14.12 -1.19 10.10
C GLU A 302 13.12 -0.64 9.07
N MET A 303 12.48 0.48 9.41
CA MET A 303 11.60 1.26 8.54
C MET A 303 12.02 2.73 8.55
N VAL A 304 12.00 3.38 7.39
CA VAL A 304 12.32 4.80 7.20
C VAL A 304 11.14 5.52 6.57
N ILE A 305 10.75 6.67 7.12
CA ILE A 305 9.68 7.52 6.57
C ILE A 305 10.25 8.91 6.27
N LEU A 306 10.13 9.32 5.01
CA LEU A 306 10.57 10.63 4.51
C LEU A 306 9.44 11.31 3.72
N GLY A 307 9.30 12.62 3.88
CA GLY A 307 8.41 13.46 3.06
C GLY A 307 6.91 13.16 3.17
N THR A 308 6.45 12.62 4.30
CA THR A 308 5.03 12.48 4.65
C THR A 308 4.89 12.54 6.16
N GLN A 309 3.92 13.29 6.68
CA GLN A 309 3.64 13.38 8.12
C GLN A 309 2.30 12.70 8.50
N TYR A 310 1.71 11.92 7.59
CA TYR A 310 0.51 11.13 7.84
C TYR A 310 0.83 9.99 8.80
N ALA A 311 0.25 10.00 10.00
CA ALA A 311 0.65 9.07 11.05
C ALA A 311 0.29 7.61 10.71
N GLY A 312 -0.71 7.41 9.86
CA GLY A 312 -1.14 6.10 9.37
C GLY A 312 -0.07 5.31 8.59
N GLU A 313 1.00 5.95 8.10
CA GLU A 313 2.14 5.20 7.51
C GLU A 313 2.89 4.39 8.57
N MET A 314 3.09 4.92 9.80
CA MET A 314 3.73 4.16 10.88
C MET A 314 2.91 2.93 11.27
N LYS A 315 1.59 3.11 11.45
CA LYS A 315 0.64 2.00 11.69
C LYS A 315 0.74 0.94 10.59
N LYS A 316 0.53 1.34 9.33
CA LYS A 316 0.42 0.39 8.22
C LYS A 316 1.76 -0.19 7.75
N GLY A 317 2.88 0.45 8.06
CA GLY A 317 4.22 -0.13 7.94
C GLY A 317 4.42 -1.30 8.90
N LEU A 318 4.12 -1.09 10.20
CA LEU A 318 4.14 -2.17 11.19
C LEU A 318 3.15 -3.29 10.87
N PHE A 319 1.96 -2.96 10.36
CA PHE A 319 1.00 -3.97 9.91
C PHE A 319 1.55 -4.81 8.73
N GLY A 320 2.31 -4.21 7.81
CA GLY A 320 3.07 -4.92 6.79
C GLY A 320 4.09 -5.89 7.38
N VAL A 321 4.87 -5.44 8.38
CA VAL A 321 5.81 -6.30 9.13
C VAL A 321 5.08 -7.48 9.78
N MET A 322 3.91 -7.26 10.40
CA MET A 322 3.08 -8.32 10.96
C MET A 322 2.54 -9.28 9.89
N HIS A 323 2.15 -8.78 8.72
CA HIS A 323 1.77 -9.59 7.56
C HIS A 323 2.92 -10.44 6.99
N TYR A 324 4.17 -10.20 7.35
CA TYR A 324 5.33 -11.05 7.04
C TYR A 324 5.71 -11.98 8.21
N LEU A 325 5.93 -11.43 9.41
CA LEU A 325 6.42 -12.18 10.57
C LEU A 325 5.42 -13.23 11.07
N MET A 326 4.12 -12.91 11.09
CA MET A 326 3.12 -13.82 11.65
C MET A 326 2.92 -15.07 10.78
N PRO A 327 2.79 -14.99 9.44
CA PRO A 327 2.73 -16.19 8.60
C PRO A 327 3.97 -17.08 8.68
N LYS A 328 5.17 -16.53 8.89
CA LYS A 328 6.39 -17.34 9.13
C LYS A 328 6.28 -18.13 10.44
N ARG A 329 5.58 -17.61 11.46
CA ARG A 329 5.19 -18.30 12.70
C ARG A 329 3.92 -19.16 12.59
N GLN A 330 3.38 -19.39 11.38
CA GLN A 330 2.07 -20.02 11.10
C GLN A 330 0.86 -19.35 11.78
N ILE A 331 0.96 -18.04 12.07
CA ILE A 331 -0.11 -17.20 12.61
C ILE A 331 -0.68 -16.36 11.48
N LEU A 332 -2.00 -16.34 11.37
CA LEU A 332 -2.69 -15.65 10.28
C LEU A 332 -2.92 -14.18 10.65
N SER A 333 -2.18 -13.25 10.01
CA SER A 333 -2.42 -11.80 10.11
C SER A 333 -3.56 -11.36 9.18
N LEU A 334 -4.45 -10.51 9.68
CA LEU A 334 -5.76 -10.19 9.09
C LEU A 334 -6.09 -8.70 9.18
N HIS A 335 -6.60 -8.13 8.08
CA HIS A 335 -7.16 -6.78 8.04
C HIS A 335 -8.67 -6.84 8.28
N SER A 336 -9.07 -6.76 9.55
CA SER A 336 -10.45 -6.98 9.98
C SER A 336 -10.74 -6.25 11.28
N GLY A 337 -12.00 -5.83 11.49
CA GLY A 337 -12.52 -5.57 12.82
C GLY A 337 -12.81 -6.90 13.53
N CYS A 338 -12.78 -6.93 14.86
CA CYS A 338 -13.07 -8.12 15.64
C CYS A 338 -13.83 -7.77 16.92
N ASN A 339 -14.88 -8.55 17.21
CA ASN A 339 -15.59 -8.46 18.49
C ASN A 339 -16.01 -9.84 19.01
N MET A 340 -16.38 -9.88 20.29
CA MET A 340 -16.72 -11.09 21.02
C MET A 340 -18.04 -10.91 21.77
N GLY A 341 -19.00 -11.80 21.58
CA GLY A 341 -20.23 -11.79 22.38
C GLY A 341 -19.97 -12.17 23.85
N LYS A 342 -20.98 -11.98 24.69
CA LYS A 342 -20.88 -12.22 26.14
C LYS A 342 -20.59 -13.69 26.47
N ASP A 343 -21.02 -14.61 25.59
CA ASP A 343 -20.79 -16.06 25.68
C ASP A 343 -19.50 -16.51 24.95
N GLY A 344 -18.61 -15.57 24.60
CA GLY A 344 -17.32 -15.85 23.99
C GLY A 344 -17.35 -16.19 22.49
N ASP A 345 -18.47 -15.98 21.78
CA ASP A 345 -18.50 -16.12 20.33
C ASP A 345 -17.75 -14.97 19.64
N VAL A 346 -16.67 -15.28 18.92
CA VAL A 346 -15.89 -14.27 18.19
C VAL A 346 -16.38 -14.13 16.74
N ALA A 347 -16.41 -12.90 16.23
CA ALA A 347 -16.68 -12.57 14.84
C ALA A 347 -15.58 -11.67 14.26
N LEU A 348 -15.16 -11.97 13.02
CA LEU A 348 -14.22 -11.18 12.22
C LEU A 348 -14.98 -10.43 11.10
N PHE A 349 -14.68 -9.16 10.93
CA PHE A 349 -15.32 -8.26 9.96
C PHE A 349 -14.28 -7.76 8.96
N PHE A 350 -14.20 -8.37 7.79
CA PHE A 350 -13.31 -7.96 6.70
C PHE A 350 -13.94 -6.86 5.87
N GLY A 351 -13.14 -5.91 5.39
CA GLY A 351 -13.65 -4.80 4.59
C GLY A 351 -12.63 -3.68 4.44
N LEU A 352 -12.81 -2.87 3.39
CA LEU A 352 -12.03 -1.65 3.16
C LEU A 352 -12.58 -0.47 3.97
N SER A 353 -11.91 0.68 3.92
CA SER A 353 -12.44 1.94 4.46
C SER A 353 -13.87 2.21 3.96
N GLY A 354 -14.78 2.64 4.84
CA GLY A 354 -16.15 3.02 4.48
C GLY A 354 -17.14 1.86 4.26
N THR A 355 -16.66 0.60 4.25
CA THR A 355 -17.53 -0.61 4.22
C THR A 355 -18.19 -0.91 5.56
N GLY A 356 -17.93 -0.12 6.61
CA GLY A 356 -18.57 -0.25 7.92
C GLY A 356 -17.87 -1.17 8.94
N LYS A 357 -16.61 -1.60 8.70
CA LYS A 357 -15.82 -2.40 9.67
C LYS A 357 -15.99 -1.91 11.11
N THR A 358 -15.48 -0.71 11.41
CA THR A 358 -15.47 -0.08 12.74
C THR A 358 -16.89 0.06 13.32
N THR A 359 -17.85 0.52 12.52
CA THR A 359 -19.25 0.74 12.92
C THR A 359 -20.00 -0.57 13.26
N LEU A 360 -19.58 -1.71 12.69
CA LEU A 360 -20.17 -3.03 12.95
C LEU A 360 -19.38 -3.86 13.97
N SER A 361 -18.06 -3.66 14.11
CA SER A 361 -17.26 -4.25 15.19
C SER A 361 -17.57 -3.58 16.54
N THR A 362 -17.76 -2.26 16.55
CA THR A 362 -18.17 -1.48 17.73
C THR A 362 -19.68 -1.60 17.91
N ASP A 363 -20.11 -2.72 18.48
CA ASP A 363 -21.48 -2.99 18.89
C ASP A 363 -21.57 -3.02 20.43
N HIS A 364 -22.39 -2.15 21.00
CA HIS A 364 -22.68 -2.05 22.44
C HIS A 364 -23.04 -3.37 23.15
N ASN A 365 -23.56 -4.38 22.44
CA ASN A 365 -23.89 -5.68 23.03
C ASN A 365 -22.71 -6.66 23.12
N ARG A 366 -21.57 -6.32 22.51
CA ARG A 366 -20.41 -7.19 22.32
C ARG A 366 -19.15 -6.48 22.80
N TYR A 367 -18.11 -7.23 23.12
CA TYR A 367 -16.82 -6.67 23.51
C TYR A 367 -15.94 -6.46 22.28
N LEU A 368 -15.45 -5.23 22.07
CA LEU A 368 -14.52 -4.91 20.98
C LEU A 368 -13.15 -5.51 21.28
N ILE A 369 -12.61 -6.32 20.36
CA ILE A 369 -11.21 -6.79 20.44
C ILE A 369 -10.29 -5.79 19.72
N GLY A 370 -10.72 -5.28 18.55
CA GLY A 370 -10.05 -4.23 17.79
C GLY A 370 -10.85 -3.86 16.54
N ASP A 371 -10.54 -2.74 15.88
CA ASP A 371 -11.32 -2.24 14.72
C ASP A 371 -10.72 -2.57 13.34
N ASP A 372 -9.41 -2.89 13.26
CA ASP A 372 -8.71 -2.89 11.96
C ASP A 372 -7.66 -4.02 11.75
N GLU A 373 -6.92 -4.48 12.77
CA GLU A 373 -5.76 -5.37 12.59
C GLU A 373 -5.66 -6.51 13.63
N HIS A 374 -5.68 -7.77 13.17
CA HIS A 374 -5.74 -8.94 14.06
C HIS A 374 -4.83 -10.10 13.63
N CYS A 375 -4.48 -10.95 14.60
CA CYS A 375 -3.86 -12.25 14.39
C CYS A 375 -4.83 -13.38 14.79
N TRP A 376 -4.83 -14.50 14.06
CA TRP A 376 -5.46 -15.76 14.45
C TRP A 376 -4.37 -16.83 14.58
N SER A 377 -4.05 -17.19 15.84
CA SER A 377 -3.04 -18.20 16.20
C SER A 377 -3.71 -19.58 16.41
N ASP A 378 -3.05 -20.52 17.07
CA ASP A 378 -3.71 -21.76 17.54
C ASP A 378 -4.37 -21.62 18.92
N ASN A 379 -4.25 -20.46 19.58
CA ASN A 379 -4.87 -20.20 20.89
C ASN A 379 -6.19 -19.39 20.78
N GLY A 380 -6.45 -18.75 19.64
CA GLY A 380 -7.57 -17.82 19.46
C GLY A 380 -7.22 -16.67 18.53
N VAL A 381 -7.85 -15.51 18.75
CA VAL A 381 -7.49 -14.23 18.13
C VAL A 381 -6.84 -13.27 19.12
N SER A 382 -5.99 -12.39 18.60
CA SER A 382 -5.43 -11.24 19.29
C SER A 382 -5.48 -10.00 18.40
N ASN A 383 -5.74 -8.83 18.99
CA ASN A 383 -5.52 -7.55 18.34
C ASN A 383 -4.01 -7.32 18.17
N ILE A 384 -3.59 -6.67 17.09
CA ILE A 384 -2.21 -6.22 16.86
C ILE A 384 -1.94 -4.90 17.59
N GLU A 385 -2.96 -4.07 17.77
CA GLU A 385 -2.92 -2.67 18.17
C GLU A 385 -3.35 -2.44 19.63
N GLY A 386 -2.94 -1.31 20.22
CA GLY A 386 -3.38 -0.83 21.54
C GLY A 386 -4.40 0.31 21.49
N GLY A 387 -4.98 0.59 20.32
CA GLY A 387 -5.93 1.68 20.06
C GLY A 387 -6.70 1.50 18.75
N CYS A 388 -7.53 2.49 18.40
CA CYS A 388 -8.31 2.53 17.15
C CYS A 388 -7.96 3.78 16.32
N TYR A 389 -8.01 3.69 14.98
CA TYR A 389 -7.75 4.83 14.08
C TYR A 389 -8.97 5.18 13.20
N ALA A 390 -10.06 5.55 13.89
CA ALA A 390 -11.37 5.82 13.30
C ALA A 390 -11.35 7.01 12.32
N LYS A 391 -12.23 6.96 11.31
CA LYS A 391 -12.57 8.15 10.49
C LYS A 391 -13.58 9.01 11.25
N CYS A 392 -13.46 10.32 11.08
CA CYS A 392 -14.29 11.31 11.77
C CYS A 392 -15.18 12.14 10.84
N ILE A 393 -15.10 11.93 9.53
CA ILE A 393 -15.96 12.62 8.56
C ILE A 393 -17.43 12.20 8.74
N ASP A 394 -18.33 13.18 8.82
CA ASP A 394 -19.78 13.03 9.05
C ASP A 394 -20.15 12.30 10.38
N LEU A 395 -19.21 12.21 11.33
CA LEU A 395 -19.36 11.62 12.67
C LEU A 395 -20.38 12.41 13.50
N SER A 396 -21.33 11.70 14.13
CA SER A 396 -22.25 12.30 15.09
C SER A 396 -22.55 11.37 16.27
N ARG A 397 -22.84 11.96 17.43
CA ARG A 397 -23.00 11.25 18.70
C ARG A 397 -24.18 10.26 18.70
N GLU A 398 -25.18 10.53 17.88
CA GLU A 398 -26.41 9.73 17.75
C GLU A 398 -26.18 8.45 16.94
N LYS A 399 -25.20 8.46 16.02
CA LYS A 399 -24.87 7.33 15.14
C LYS A 399 -23.81 6.43 15.79
N GLU A 400 -22.75 7.03 16.32
CA GLU A 400 -21.54 6.34 16.77
C GLU A 400 -21.06 6.90 18.14
N PRO A 401 -21.87 6.74 19.20
CA PRO A 401 -21.64 7.38 20.50
C PRO A 401 -20.32 6.97 21.16
N ASP A 402 -19.88 5.72 21.02
CA ASP A 402 -18.64 5.24 21.65
C ASP A 402 -17.40 5.87 21.02
N ILE A 403 -17.40 6.04 19.69
CA ILE A 403 -16.34 6.76 18.96
C ILE A 403 -16.36 8.25 19.35
N TRP A 404 -17.54 8.86 19.41
CA TRP A 404 -17.69 10.25 19.86
C TRP A 404 -17.15 10.47 21.30
N ASN A 405 -17.55 9.62 22.24
CA ASN A 405 -17.13 9.68 23.65
C ASN A 405 -15.66 9.27 23.87
N ALA A 406 -15.03 8.64 22.88
CA ALA A 406 -13.59 8.37 22.89
C ALA A 406 -12.76 9.64 22.57
N ILE A 407 -13.30 10.61 21.82
CA ILE A 407 -12.57 11.82 21.41
C ILE A 407 -12.51 12.83 22.57
N LYS A 408 -11.48 12.68 23.40
CA LYS A 408 -11.18 13.50 24.59
C LYS A 408 -9.67 13.72 24.76
N PHE A 409 -9.24 14.35 25.86
CA PHE A 409 -7.81 14.41 26.24
C PHE A 409 -7.12 13.04 26.10
N GLY A 410 -5.90 13.06 25.56
CA GLY A 410 -5.16 11.87 25.10
C GLY A 410 -5.41 11.49 23.64
N THR A 411 -6.54 11.87 23.05
CA THR A 411 -6.85 11.60 21.62
C THR A 411 -6.08 12.54 20.70
N VAL A 412 -5.59 12.02 19.58
CA VAL A 412 -5.11 12.82 18.44
C VAL A 412 -6.23 12.95 17.42
N LEU A 413 -6.50 14.15 16.94
CA LEU A 413 -7.36 14.42 15.78
C LEU A 413 -6.50 14.88 14.61
N GLU A 414 -6.47 14.08 13.54
CA GLU A 414 -5.67 14.35 12.34
C GLU A 414 -6.55 15.02 11.28
N ASN A 415 -6.11 16.19 10.80
CA ASN A 415 -6.67 16.93 9.67
C ASN A 415 -8.13 17.43 9.81
N VAL A 416 -8.68 17.44 11.03
CA VAL A 416 -10.01 18.01 11.31
C VAL A 416 -10.01 19.54 11.23
N VAL A 417 -11.18 20.12 10.94
CA VAL A 417 -11.46 21.56 11.00
C VAL A 417 -12.24 21.88 12.28
N PHE A 418 -11.96 23.01 12.91
CA PHE A 418 -12.64 23.45 14.13
C PHE A 418 -12.83 24.98 14.16
N ASP A 419 -13.72 25.46 15.02
CA ASP A 419 -13.93 26.91 15.24
C ASP A 419 -12.78 27.51 16.09
N GLU A 420 -12.19 28.61 15.63
CA GLU A 420 -11.01 29.19 16.30
C GLU A 420 -11.28 29.74 17.71
N HIS A 421 -12.54 29.98 18.09
CA HIS A 421 -12.93 30.53 19.38
C HIS A 421 -13.59 29.48 20.30
N THR A 422 -14.62 28.74 19.84
CA THR A 422 -15.27 27.70 20.67
C THR A 422 -14.43 26.42 20.77
N ARG A 423 -13.53 26.18 19.81
CA ARG A 423 -12.72 24.95 19.67
C ARG A 423 -13.54 23.69 19.40
N GLU A 424 -14.82 23.83 19.08
CA GLU A 424 -15.67 22.73 18.64
C GLU A 424 -15.28 22.28 17.23
N VAL A 425 -15.30 20.97 17.00
CA VAL A 425 -14.85 20.33 15.77
C VAL A 425 -16.02 20.20 14.80
N ASP A 426 -15.86 20.71 13.58
CA ASP A 426 -16.82 20.51 12.50
C ASP A 426 -16.50 19.21 11.77
N TYR A 427 -17.07 18.11 12.27
CA TYR A 427 -16.93 16.78 11.66
C TYR A 427 -17.57 16.66 10.27
N SER A 428 -18.36 17.64 9.80
CA SER A 428 -18.90 17.65 8.43
C SER A 428 -17.96 18.32 7.42
N ASP A 429 -16.94 19.06 7.90
CA ASP A 429 -16.04 19.79 7.02
C ASP A 429 -14.93 18.88 6.44
N LYS A 430 -14.69 19.07 5.14
CA LYS A 430 -13.76 18.30 4.31
C LYS A 430 -12.88 19.17 3.42
N SER A 431 -12.76 20.46 3.75
CA SER A 431 -11.92 21.44 3.04
C SER A 431 -10.43 21.09 3.10
N VAL A 432 -9.98 20.45 4.17
CA VAL A 432 -8.64 19.86 4.30
C VAL A 432 -8.58 18.48 3.60
N THR A 433 -9.50 17.56 3.95
CA THR A 433 -9.56 16.19 3.41
C THR A 433 -10.89 15.51 3.79
N GLU A 434 -11.31 14.47 3.05
CA GLU A 434 -12.35 13.52 3.52
C GLU A 434 -11.78 12.41 4.44
N ASN A 435 -10.46 12.29 4.55
CA ASN A 435 -9.78 11.32 5.43
C ASN A 435 -9.45 11.95 6.80
N THR A 436 -10.39 12.66 7.42
CA THR A 436 -10.23 13.16 8.81
C THR A 436 -10.30 11.99 9.79
N ARG A 437 -9.49 12.01 10.86
CA ARG A 437 -9.26 10.85 11.73
C ARG A 437 -9.19 11.19 13.21
N ALA A 438 -9.47 10.20 14.05
CA ALA A 438 -9.13 10.18 15.48
C ALA A 438 -8.29 8.95 15.80
N ALA A 439 -7.18 9.13 16.52
CA ALA A 439 -6.38 8.05 17.10
C ALA A 439 -6.48 8.11 18.63
N TYR A 440 -7.07 7.08 19.24
CA TYR A 440 -7.29 6.98 20.68
C TYR A 440 -6.94 5.57 21.20
N PRO A 441 -6.48 5.44 22.46
CA PRO A 441 -6.18 4.16 23.07
C PRO A 441 -7.47 3.33 23.27
N ILE A 442 -7.35 2.00 23.21
CA ILE A 442 -8.48 1.07 23.13
C ILE A 442 -9.40 1.15 24.37
N GLU A 443 -8.83 1.47 25.53
CA GLU A 443 -9.49 1.69 26.82
C GLU A 443 -10.46 2.88 26.82
N TYR A 444 -10.48 3.72 25.78
CA TYR A 444 -11.47 4.79 25.63
C TYR A 444 -12.82 4.29 25.09
N ILE A 445 -12.88 3.06 24.54
CA ILE A 445 -14.12 2.37 24.16
C ILE A 445 -14.64 1.57 25.39
N PRO A 446 -15.81 1.89 25.97
CA PRO A 446 -16.23 1.32 27.26
C PRO A 446 -16.43 -0.20 27.28
N ASN A 447 -16.73 -0.79 26.13
CA ASN A 447 -16.88 -2.23 25.91
C ASN A 447 -15.63 -2.88 25.29
N ALA A 448 -14.44 -2.27 25.38
CA ALA A 448 -13.19 -2.90 24.96
C ALA A 448 -12.89 -4.17 25.79
N LYS A 449 -12.54 -5.26 25.12
CA LYS A 449 -12.03 -6.48 25.75
C LYS A 449 -10.57 -6.26 26.12
N ILE A 450 -10.27 -6.08 27.40
CA ILE A 450 -8.89 -6.03 27.92
C ILE A 450 -8.55 -7.37 28.62
N PRO A 451 -7.34 -7.94 28.47
CA PRO A 451 -6.47 -7.77 27.30
C PRO A 451 -7.20 -8.16 26.00
N CYS A 452 -6.79 -7.57 24.87
CA CYS A 452 -7.46 -7.70 23.56
C CYS A 452 -7.19 -9.03 22.86
N VAL A 453 -7.61 -10.11 23.52
CA VAL A 453 -7.58 -11.50 23.04
C VAL A 453 -8.95 -12.16 23.23
N GLY A 454 -9.27 -13.10 22.35
CA GLY A 454 -10.50 -13.90 22.39
C GLY A 454 -10.27 -15.32 21.84
N PRO A 455 -11.24 -16.23 22.00
CA PRO A 455 -11.18 -17.59 21.46
C PRO A 455 -11.31 -17.58 19.92
N HIS A 456 -11.41 -18.77 19.31
CA HIS A 456 -11.53 -18.87 17.85
C HIS A 456 -12.84 -18.23 17.32
N PRO A 457 -12.79 -17.54 16.16
CA PRO A 457 -13.97 -17.03 15.47
C PRO A 457 -14.97 -18.12 15.12
N LYS A 458 -16.25 -17.86 15.38
CA LYS A 458 -17.37 -18.65 14.85
C LYS A 458 -17.85 -18.10 13.51
N ASN A 459 -17.66 -16.80 13.27
CA ASN A 459 -18.13 -16.09 12.08
C ASN A 459 -17.00 -15.29 11.39
N VAL A 460 -16.89 -15.45 10.07
CA VAL A 460 -16.01 -14.69 9.16
C VAL A 460 -16.92 -13.91 8.21
N ILE A 461 -17.00 -12.59 8.38
CA ILE A 461 -17.96 -11.72 7.70
C ILE A 461 -17.20 -10.82 6.73
N LEU A 462 -17.50 -10.95 5.44
CA LEU A 462 -16.91 -10.16 4.36
C LEU A 462 -17.87 -9.01 4.00
N LEU A 463 -17.47 -7.77 4.28
CA LEU A 463 -18.26 -6.56 4.02
C LEU A 463 -17.93 -6.01 2.61
N ALA A 464 -18.94 -5.94 1.75
CA ALA A 464 -18.82 -5.34 0.42
C ALA A 464 -19.75 -4.13 0.30
N CYS A 465 -19.21 -2.96 -0.04
CA CYS A 465 -20.04 -1.79 -0.35
C CYS A 465 -20.41 -1.82 -1.84
N ASP A 466 -21.42 -2.62 -2.22
CA ASP A 466 -21.78 -2.79 -3.62
C ASP A 466 -22.59 -1.61 -4.16
N ALA A 467 -21.94 -0.69 -4.89
CA ALA A 467 -22.59 0.43 -5.56
C ALA A 467 -23.21 0.06 -6.93
N PHE A 468 -23.08 -1.18 -7.38
CA PHE A 468 -23.83 -1.73 -8.52
C PHE A 468 -25.23 -2.21 -8.10
N GLY A 469 -25.47 -2.43 -6.80
CA GLY A 469 -26.80 -2.73 -6.25
C GLY A 469 -27.35 -4.12 -6.60
N VAL A 470 -26.47 -5.09 -6.88
CA VAL A 470 -26.82 -6.43 -7.34
C VAL A 470 -26.47 -7.54 -6.34
N LEU A 471 -25.56 -7.28 -5.38
CA LEU A 471 -25.27 -8.23 -4.31
C LEU A 471 -26.37 -8.25 -3.23
N PRO A 472 -26.76 -9.43 -2.71
CA PRO A 472 -27.76 -9.55 -1.65
C PRO A 472 -27.29 -8.93 -0.32
N PRO A 473 -28.20 -8.44 0.53
CA PRO A 473 -27.88 -7.89 1.84
C PRO A 473 -27.03 -8.83 2.72
N VAL A 474 -27.28 -10.14 2.61
CA VAL A 474 -26.45 -11.19 3.21
C VAL A 474 -26.45 -12.46 2.36
N SER A 475 -25.36 -13.20 2.38
CA SER A 475 -25.28 -14.59 1.93
C SER A 475 -24.43 -15.42 2.86
N LYS A 476 -24.84 -16.67 3.05
CA LYS A 476 -23.99 -17.73 3.60
C LYS A 476 -23.05 -18.20 2.50
N LEU A 477 -21.78 -18.41 2.83
CA LEU A 477 -20.76 -18.83 1.86
C LEU A 477 -20.30 -20.25 2.15
N SER A 478 -20.10 -21.04 1.08
CA SER A 478 -19.20 -22.20 1.16
C SER A 478 -17.76 -21.77 1.44
N LEU A 479 -16.91 -22.68 1.89
CA LEU A 479 -15.49 -22.39 2.14
C LEU A 479 -14.79 -21.85 0.88
N ALA A 480 -15.02 -22.48 -0.27
CA ALA A 480 -14.45 -22.06 -1.55
C ALA A 480 -14.95 -20.67 -2.00
N GLN A 481 -16.24 -20.37 -1.84
CA GLN A 481 -16.77 -19.01 -2.08
C GLN A 481 -16.18 -18.00 -1.09
N THR A 482 -15.97 -18.37 0.18
CA THR A 482 -15.33 -17.50 1.17
C THR A 482 -13.91 -17.14 0.75
N MET A 483 -13.12 -18.13 0.31
CA MET A 483 -11.75 -17.89 -0.17
C MET A 483 -11.74 -17.09 -1.49
N TYR A 484 -12.66 -17.36 -2.41
CA TYR A 484 -12.83 -16.60 -3.65
C TYR A 484 -13.13 -15.12 -3.39
N HIS A 485 -14.10 -14.82 -2.52
CA HIS A 485 -14.46 -13.45 -2.14
C HIS A 485 -13.38 -12.77 -1.27
N PHE A 486 -12.64 -13.53 -0.44
CA PHE A 486 -11.50 -13.02 0.33
C PHE A 486 -10.31 -12.65 -0.56
N ILE A 487 -9.93 -13.50 -1.52
CA ILE A 487 -8.88 -13.19 -2.52
C ILE A 487 -9.34 -12.06 -3.45
N SER A 488 -10.63 -11.96 -3.78
CA SER A 488 -11.15 -10.85 -4.59
C SER A 488 -11.17 -9.51 -3.83
N GLY A 489 -11.58 -9.53 -2.55
CA GLY A 489 -11.63 -8.34 -1.70
C GLY A 489 -12.47 -7.20 -2.30
N TYR A 490 -13.68 -7.51 -2.75
CA TYR A 490 -14.53 -6.61 -3.53
C TYR A 490 -15.22 -5.52 -2.70
N THR A 491 -15.19 -4.30 -3.23
CA THR A 491 -16.12 -3.20 -2.92
C THR A 491 -16.35 -2.37 -4.18
N ALA A 492 -17.27 -1.42 -4.17
CA ALA A 492 -17.29 -0.35 -5.18
C ALA A 492 -16.93 1.01 -4.58
N LEU A 493 -16.34 1.86 -5.41
CA LEU A 493 -16.22 3.31 -5.21
C LEU A 493 -17.44 4.00 -5.82
N VAL A 494 -17.81 5.14 -5.22
CA VAL A 494 -19.07 5.83 -5.46
C VAL A 494 -18.81 7.10 -6.28
N ALA A 495 -19.74 7.46 -7.16
CA ALA A 495 -19.61 8.69 -7.94
C ALA A 495 -19.63 9.92 -7.02
N GLY A 496 -18.66 10.82 -7.20
CA GLY A 496 -18.50 12.02 -6.38
C GLY A 496 -17.65 11.88 -5.11
N THR A 497 -17.31 10.66 -4.63
CA THR A 497 -16.37 10.51 -3.50
C THR A 497 -14.90 10.61 -3.93
N GLU A 498 -14.63 10.58 -5.24
CA GLU A 498 -13.30 10.86 -5.79
C GLU A 498 -13.42 11.65 -7.12
N ASP A 499 -12.72 12.78 -7.24
CA ASP A 499 -12.57 13.51 -8.52
C ASP A 499 -12.33 12.57 -9.72
N GLY A 500 -13.25 12.59 -10.68
CA GLY A 500 -13.19 11.79 -11.90
C GLY A 500 -14.10 10.55 -11.89
N ILE A 501 -14.51 10.05 -10.73
CA ILE A 501 -15.50 8.96 -10.63
C ILE A 501 -16.90 9.55 -10.85
N LYS A 502 -17.47 9.30 -12.03
CA LYS A 502 -18.83 9.69 -12.43
C LYS A 502 -19.86 8.55 -12.35
N GLU A 503 -19.40 7.29 -12.28
CA GLU A 503 -20.20 6.07 -12.20
C GLU A 503 -19.59 5.10 -11.18
N PRO A 504 -20.37 4.17 -10.59
CA PRO A 504 -19.87 3.07 -9.78
C PRO A 504 -18.67 2.36 -10.39
N THR A 505 -17.56 2.36 -9.66
CA THR A 505 -16.30 1.76 -10.10
C THR A 505 -15.94 0.61 -9.17
N ALA A 506 -15.93 -0.62 -9.71
CA ALA A 506 -15.55 -1.81 -8.95
C ALA A 506 -14.09 -1.70 -8.49
N THR A 507 -13.84 -2.05 -7.24
CA THR A 507 -12.53 -2.05 -6.59
C THR A 507 -12.29 -3.41 -5.98
N PHE A 508 -11.15 -3.99 -6.32
CA PHE A 508 -10.69 -5.27 -5.79
C PHE A 508 -9.40 -5.02 -5.00
N SER A 509 -9.34 -5.53 -3.78
CA SER A 509 -8.20 -5.36 -2.88
C SER A 509 -8.01 -6.67 -2.12
N ALA A 510 -7.18 -7.55 -2.67
CA ALA A 510 -6.98 -8.91 -2.18
C ALA A 510 -6.78 -9.00 -0.66
N CYS A 511 -7.39 -10.03 -0.05
CA CYS A 511 -7.48 -10.22 1.41
C CYS A 511 -8.16 -9.06 2.16
N PHE A 512 -8.96 -8.23 1.44
CA PHE A 512 -9.48 -6.93 1.88
C PHE A 512 -8.39 -5.94 2.36
N GLY A 513 -7.13 -6.15 1.96
CA GLY A 513 -5.96 -5.46 2.53
C GLY A 513 -4.76 -5.39 1.58
N ALA A 514 -4.98 -5.31 0.27
CA ALA A 514 -3.93 -5.47 -0.75
C ALA A 514 -2.72 -4.54 -0.54
N ALA A 515 -2.92 -3.33 0.00
CA ALA A 515 -1.84 -2.37 0.25
C ALA A 515 -0.82 -2.81 1.33
N PHE A 516 -1.13 -3.83 2.13
CA PHE A 516 -0.38 -4.20 3.35
C PHE A 516 0.20 -5.62 3.31
N ILE A 517 -0.33 -6.50 2.45
CA ILE A 517 0.10 -7.89 2.38
C ILE A 517 1.51 -8.02 1.77
N MET A 518 2.34 -8.84 2.41
CA MET A 518 3.75 -9.03 2.03
C MET A 518 3.95 -10.30 1.20
N LEU A 519 3.13 -11.33 1.44
CA LEU A 519 3.11 -12.60 0.72
C LEU A 519 1.98 -12.61 -0.35
N HIS A 520 1.95 -13.63 -1.21
CA HIS A 520 0.90 -13.73 -2.23
C HIS A 520 -0.49 -13.99 -1.58
N PRO A 521 -1.60 -13.39 -2.07
CA PRO A 521 -2.93 -13.48 -1.43
C PRO A 521 -3.40 -14.89 -1.12
N THR A 522 -3.07 -15.85 -1.98
CA THR A 522 -3.43 -17.26 -1.82
C THR A 522 -2.83 -17.90 -0.57
N LYS A 523 -1.66 -17.44 -0.07
CA LYS A 523 -1.06 -17.95 1.18
C LYS A 523 -1.93 -17.60 2.39
N TYR A 524 -2.41 -16.36 2.47
CA TYR A 524 -3.35 -15.95 3.53
C TYR A 524 -4.70 -16.66 3.41
N ALA A 525 -5.18 -16.87 2.17
CA ALA A 525 -6.42 -17.62 1.93
C ALA A 525 -6.30 -19.11 2.35
N ALA A 526 -5.19 -19.79 2.04
CA ALA A 526 -4.97 -21.17 2.49
C ALA A 526 -4.94 -21.29 4.02
N MET A 527 -4.27 -20.36 4.70
CA MET A 527 -4.26 -20.29 6.16
C MET A 527 -5.65 -19.99 6.74
N LEU A 528 -6.43 -19.10 6.10
CA LEU A 528 -7.81 -18.82 6.52
C LEU A 528 -8.71 -20.05 6.33
N ALA A 529 -8.58 -20.78 5.21
CA ALA A 529 -9.33 -22.00 4.95
C ALA A 529 -9.04 -23.09 6.01
N GLU A 530 -7.76 -23.33 6.32
CA GLU A 530 -7.34 -24.27 7.36
C GLU A 530 -7.93 -23.90 8.72
N LYS A 531 -7.79 -22.64 9.15
CA LYS A 531 -8.31 -22.15 10.44
C LYS A 531 -9.85 -22.23 10.50
N MET A 532 -10.54 -21.89 9.42
CA MET A 532 -12.01 -22.01 9.34
C MET A 532 -12.47 -23.47 9.43
N GLN A 533 -11.81 -24.40 8.73
CA GLN A 533 -12.10 -25.84 8.83
C GLN A 533 -11.82 -26.39 10.24
N LYS A 534 -10.64 -26.11 10.79
CA LYS A 534 -10.16 -26.59 12.09
C LYS A 534 -11.05 -26.16 13.26
N HIS A 535 -11.70 -25.01 13.16
CA HIS A 535 -12.49 -24.40 14.23
C HIS A 535 -13.99 -24.26 13.93
N GLY A 536 -14.46 -24.74 12.76
CA GLY A 536 -15.89 -24.74 12.38
C GLY A 536 -16.48 -23.36 12.08
N ALA A 537 -15.65 -22.39 11.66
CA ALA A 537 -16.10 -21.02 11.41
C ALA A 537 -16.91 -20.90 10.11
N THR A 538 -18.03 -20.17 10.15
CA THR A 538 -18.89 -19.95 8.97
C THR A 538 -18.53 -18.66 8.25
N GLY A 539 -18.45 -18.73 6.91
CA GLY A 539 -18.23 -17.56 6.04
C GLY A 539 -19.53 -16.88 5.62
N TRP A 540 -19.52 -15.56 5.59
CA TRP A 540 -20.65 -14.71 5.22
C TRP A 540 -20.20 -13.59 4.28
N LEU A 541 -21.04 -13.22 3.31
CA LEU A 541 -20.91 -11.98 2.53
C LEU A 541 -22.07 -11.06 2.93
N VAL A 542 -21.78 -9.80 3.24
CA VAL A 542 -22.78 -8.80 3.65
C VAL A 542 -22.63 -7.55 2.79
N ASN A 543 -23.71 -7.15 2.12
CA ASN A 543 -23.74 -5.92 1.33
C ASN A 543 -24.07 -4.71 2.22
N THR A 544 -23.14 -3.75 2.29
CA THR A 544 -23.24 -2.48 3.03
C THR A 544 -23.36 -1.27 2.09
N GLY A 545 -23.54 -1.54 0.79
CA GLY A 545 -23.74 -0.60 -0.30
C GLY A 545 -25.22 -0.46 -0.66
N TRP A 546 -25.56 -0.66 -1.92
CA TRP A 546 -26.86 -0.31 -2.52
C TRP A 546 -27.75 -1.52 -2.81
N SER A 547 -29.04 -1.24 -2.99
CA SER A 547 -30.07 -2.16 -3.47
C SER A 547 -31.18 -1.36 -4.18
N GLY A 548 -32.02 -2.02 -4.98
CA GLY A 548 -33.06 -1.38 -5.82
C GLY A 548 -32.56 -0.70 -7.10
N GLY A 549 -31.25 -0.76 -7.36
CA GLY A 549 -30.59 -0.10 -8.48
C GLY A 549 -29.11 0.16 -8.16
N SER A 550 -28.32 0.46 -9.20
CA SER A 550 -26.98 1.06 -9.05
C SER A 550 -27.05 2.42 -8.34
N TYR A 551 -25.92 2.93 -7.85
CA TYR A 551 -25.84 4.30 -7.34
C TYR A 551 -26.46 5.32 -8.32
N GLY A 552 -27.32 6.20 -7.80
CA GLY A 552 -28.07 7.20 -8.58
C GLY A 552 -29.51 6.78 -8.93
N SER A 553 -29.83 5.48 -8.90
CA SER A 553 -31.21 4.97 -9.05
C SER A 553 -31.66 4.12 -7.85
N GLY A 554 -30.77 3.29 -7.30
CA GLY A 554 -30.99 2.53 -6.07
C GLY A 554 -30.67 3.32 -4.80
N ASN A 555 -30.99 2.72 -3.65
CA ASN A 555 -30.80 3.30 -2.32
C ASN A 555 -29.74 2.51 -1.53
N ARG A 556 -28.99 3.19 -0.65
CA ARG A 556 -28.08 2.51 0.27
C ARG A 556 -28.88 1.65 1.26
N ILE A 557 -28.44 0.42 1.52
CA ILE A 557 -29.06 -0.49 2.49
C ILE A 557 -29.05 0.19 3.86
N LYS A 558 -30.22 0.25 4.50
CA LYS A 558 -30.39 0.97 5.77
C LYS A 558 -29.61 0.27 6.88
N LEU A 559 -28.74 1.00 7.58
CA LEU A 559 -27.91 0.46 8.67
C LEU A 559 -28.68 -0.37 9.73
N PRO A 560 -29.93 -0.05 10.12
CA PRO A 560 -30.71 -0.92 10.99
C PRO A 560 -30.97 -2.33 10.43
N TYR A 561 -31.18 -2.48 9.12
CA TYR A 561 -31.31 -3.80 8.49
C TYR A 561 -29.96 -4.53 8.48
N THR A 562 -28.85 -3.83 8.22
CA THR A 562 -27.50 -4.41 8.33
C THR A 562 -27.21 -4.87 9.76
N ARG A 563 -27.55 -4.08 10.79
CA ARG A 563 -27.42 -4.52 12.18
C ARG A 563 -28.28 -5.75 12.48
N LYS A 564 -29.54 -5.81 12.02
CA LYS A 564 -30.39 -7.01 12.17
C LYS A 564 -29.84 -8.25 11.46
N ILE A 565 -29.19 -8.09 10.32
CA ILE A 565 -28.44 -9.16 9.64
C ILE A 565 -27.28 -9.65 10.51
N ILE A 566 -26.49 -8.74 11.09
CA ILE A 566 -25.38 -9.08 11.99
C ILE A 566 -25.88 -9.75 13.29
N ASP A 567 -27.00 -9.29 13.88
CA ASP A 567 -27.68 -9.94 15.01
C ASP A 567 -28.04 -11.41 14.68
N ALA A 568 -28.55 -11.64 13.46
CA ALA A 568 -28.97 -12.96 12.97
C ALA A 568 -27.79 -13.91 12.64
N ILE A 569 -26.62 -13.34 12.29
CA ILE A 569 -25.35 -14.07 12.20
C ILE A 569 -24.85 -14.45 13.61
N HIS A 570 -24.81 -13.51 14.56
CA HIS A 570 -24.29 -13.75 15.91
C HIS A 570 -25.14 -14.73 16.73
N SER A 571 -26.46 -14.59 16.68
CA SER A 571 -27.40 -15.53 17.33
C SER A 571 -27.45 -16.92 16.68
N GLY A 572 -26.82 -17.11 15.52
CA GLY A 572 -26.84 -18.35 14.77
C GLY A 572 -28.22 -18.72 14.21
N SER A 573 -29.18 -17.79 14.16
CA SER A 573 -30.49 -18.04 13.55
C SER A 573 -30.36 -18.31 12.06
N LEU A 574 -29.48 -17.57 11.36
CA LEU A 574 -29.16 -17.83 9.95
C LEU A 574 -28.54 -19.21 9.71
N LEU A 575 -27.81 -19.80 10.67
CA LEU A 575 -27.28 -21.16 10.50
C LEU A 575 -28.39 -22.22 10.32
N LYS A 576 -29.62 -21.90 10.76
CA LYS A 576 -30.83 -22.74 10.70
C LYS A 576 -31.87 -22.25 9.69
N ALA A 577 -31.61 -21.17 8.97
CA ALA A 577 -32.58 -20.57 8.04
C ALA A 577 -32.79 -21.41 6.77
N THR A 578 -33.92 -21.20 6.10
CA THR A 578 -34.15 -21.73 4.74
C THR A 578 -33.43 -20.86 3.72
N TYR A 579 -32.73 -21.50 2.78
CA TYR A 579 -31.88 -20.84 1.79
C TYR A 579 -32.37 -21.06 0.35
N ARG A 580 -32.10 -20.08 -0.51
CA ARG A 580 -32.18 -20.15 -1.98
C ARG A 580 -30.82 -19.74 -2.56
N ARG A 581 -30.54 -20.11 -3.81
CA ARG A 581 -29.30 -19.71 -4.51
C ARG A 581 -29.57 -18.60 -5.53
N THR A 582 -28.65 -17.64 -5.65
CA THR A 582 -28.70 -16.61 -6.70
C THR A 582 -28.31 -17.18 -8.07
N GLU A 583 -28.84 -16.59 -9.15
CA GLU A 583 -28.23 -16.76 -10.47
C GLU A 583 -26.79 -16.19 -10.49
N VAL A 584 -25.99 -16.64 -11.45
CA VAL A 584 -24.60 -16.20 -11.73
C VAL A 584 -23.57 -16.50 -10.63
N PHE A 585 -23.77 -16.02 -9.40
CA PHE A 585 -22.82 -16.19 -8.29
C PHE A 585 -23.10 -17.41 -7.39
N GLY A 586 -24.30 -18.01 -7.47
CA GLY A 586 -24.66 -19.20 -6.68
C GLY A 586 -24.63 -18.98 -5.16
N LEU A 587 -24.81 -17.75 -4.70
CA LEU A 587 -24.75 -17.38 -3.29
C LEU A 587 -25.98 -17.87 -2.54
N GLU A 588 -25.81 -18.39 -1.33
CA GLU A 588 -26.93 -18.87 -0.51
C GLU A 588 -27.54 -17.72 0.29
N ILE A 589 -28.70 -17.25 -0.16
CA ILE A 589 -29.48 -16.16 0.43
C ILE A 589 -30.64 -16.70 1.28
N PRO A 590 -30.87 -16.18 2.50
CA PRO A 590 -31.97 -16.62 3.35
C PRO A 590 -33.32 -16.12 2.81
N THR A 591 -34.39 -16.89 3.01
CA THR A 591 -35.74 -16.51 2.54
C THR A 591 -36.41 -15.42 3.37
N GLU A 592 -36.00 -15.27 4.63
CA GLU A 592 -36.55 -14.31 5.59
C GLU A 592 -35.52 -14.02 6.71
N ILE A 593 -35.61 -12.84 7.33
CA ILE A 593 -34.85 -12.45 8.53
C ILE A 593 -35.77 -11.55 9.38
N GLU A 594 -35.87 -11.80 10.68
CA GLU A 594 -36.72 -11.01 11.56
C GLU A 594 -36.33 -9.52 11.56
N GLY A 595 -37.31 -8.64 11.31
CA GLY A 595 -37.09 -7.19 11.24
C GLY A 595 -36.45 -6.68 9.93
N VAL A 596 -36.24 -7.53 8.93
CA VAL A 596 -35.75 -7.16 7.60
C VAL A 596 -36.79 -7.54 6.54
N PRO A 597 -37.24 -6.62 5.66
CA PRO A 597 -38.20 -6.95 4.61
C PRO A 597 -37.68 -8.04 3.65
N SER A 598 -38.38 -9.17 3.54
CA SER A 598 -37.92 -10.31 2.71
C SER A 598 -37.76 -9.96 1.22
N GLU A 599 -38.46 -8.92 0.76
CA GLU A 599 -38.29 -8.32 -0.57
C GLU A 599 -36.85 -7.87 -0.86
N ILE A 600 -36.09 -7.37 0.14
CA ILE A 600 -34.72 -6.87 -0.09
C ILE A 600 -33.66 -7.97 -0.07
N LEU A 601 -33.98 -9.15 0.47
CA LEU A 601 -33.06 -10.31 0.55
C LEU A 601 -32.75 -10.89 -0.84
N HIS A 602 -33.66 -10.66 -1.80
CA HIS A 602 -33.52 -10.98 -3.21
C HIS A 602 -33.37 -9.66 -4.01
N PRO A 603 -32.15 -9.19 -4.34
CA PRO A 603 -31.92 -7.90 -5.00
C PRO A 603 -32.81 -7.65 -6.23
N GLU A 604 -32.99 -8.66 -7.08
CA GLU A 604 -33.85 -8.59 -8.26
C GLU A 604 -35.25 -8.06 -7.96
N ASN A 605 -35.86 -8.43 -6.83
CA ASN A 605 -37.20 -7.99 -6.45
C ASN A 605 -37.28 -6.46 -6.29
N THR A 606 -36.22 -5.86 -5.75
CA THR A 606 -36.15 -4.41 -5.46
C THR A 606 -35.94 -3.53 -6.69
N TRP A 607 -35.40 -4.07 -7.79
CA TRP A 607 -35.17 -3.31 -9.02
C TRP A 607 -36.49 -3.13 -9.80
N ALA A 608 -36.78 -1.93 -10.28
CA ALA A 608 -37.94 -1.70 -11.14
C ALA A 608 -37.78 -2.39 -12.51
N ASP A 609 -36.59 -2.34 -13.09
CA ASP A 609 -36.23 -3.04 -14.34
C ASP A 609 -35.38 -4.28 -14.06
N LYS A 610 -35.96 -5.46 -14.29
CA LYS A 610 -35.30 -6.76 -14.11
C LYS A 610 -34.23 -7.06 -15.17
N LYS A 611 -34.36 -6.47 -16.37
CA LYS A 611 -33.36 -6.59 -17.45
C LYS A 611 -32.12 -5.76 -17.10
N ALA A 612 -32.29 -4.52 -16.64
CA ALA A 612 -31.19 -3.69 -16.14
C ALA A 612 -30.46 -4.34 -14.94
N TYR A 613 -31.20 -5.00 -14.03
CA TYR A 613 -30.61 -5.81 -12.97
C TYR A 613 -29.73 -6.93 -13.54
N LYS A 614 -30.25 -7.74 -14.47
CA LYS A 614 -29.53 -8.89 -15.04
C LYS A 614 -28.30 -8.48 -15.85
N GLU A 615 -28.39 -7.38 -16.60
CA GLU A 615 -27.25 -6.78 -17.32
C GLU A 615 -26.18 -6.26 -16.35
N THR A 616 -26.58 -5.65 -15.24
CA THR A 616 -25.65 -5.17 -14.20
C THR A 616 -25.00 -6.32 -13.42
N LEU A 617 -25.75 -7.40 -13.14
CA LEU A 617 -25.26 -8.61 -12.48
C LEU A 617 -24.18 -9.29 -13.33
N LEU A 618 -24.40 -9.40 -14.65
CA LEU A 618 -23.41 -9.91 -15.60
C LEU A 618 -22.22 -8.96 -15.75
N LYS A 619 -22.42 -7.63 -15.77
CA LYS A 619 -21.32 -6.64 -15.75
C LYS A 619 -20.41 -6.86 -14.54
N LEU A 620 -20.98 -7.06 -13.34
CA LEU A 620 -20.20 -7.29 -12.12
C LEU A 620 -19.48 -8.64 -12.12
N ALA A 621 -20.14 -9.74 -12.54
CA ALA A 621 -19.50 -11.05 -12.64
C ALA A 621 -18.33 -11.07 -13.65
N GLY A 622 -18.44 -10.33 -14.75
CA GLY A 622 -17.33 -10.13 -15.70
C GLY A 622 -16.13 -9.41 -15.06
N LEU A 623 -16.37 -8.41 -14.20
CA LEU A 623 -15.32 -7.71 -13.46
C LEU A 623 -14.65 -8.62 -12.41
N PHE A 624 -15.43 -9.42 -11.69
CA PHE A 624 -14.94 -10.44 -10.75
C PHE A 624 -14.05 -11.48 -11.43
N LYS A 625 -14.47 -12.00 -12.60
CA LYS A 625 -13.67 -12.91 -13.45
C LYS A 625 -12.34 -12.26 -13.83
N ASN A 626 -12.38 -11.09 -14.47
CA ASN A 626 -11.19 -10.40 -14.99
C ASN A 626 -10.18 -10.04 -13.88
N ASN A 627 -10.65 -9.72 -12.68
CA ASN A 627 -9.78 -9.53 -11.51
C ASN A 627 -9.08 -10.84 -11.11
N PHE A 628 -9.83 -11.95 -11.05
CA PHE A 628 -9.33 -13.22 -10.55
C PHE A 628 -8.29 -13.88 -11.47
N GLU A 629 -8.28 -13.56 -12.76
CA GLU A 629 -7.22 -13.94 -13.71
C GLU A 629 -5.80 -13.54 -13.26
N THR A 630 -5.66 -12.59 -12.32
CA THR A 630 -4.38 -12.21 -11.71
C THR A 630 -3.79 -13.31 -10.80
N PHE A 631 -4.62 -14.18 -10.22
CA PHE A 631 -4.21 -15.12 -9.16
C PHE A 631 -4.16 -16.60 -9.61
N THR A 632 -4.62 -16.90 -10.83
CA THR A 632 -4.78 -18.27 -11.37
C THR A 632 -3.47 -19.05 -11.49
N ASN A 633 -2.36 -18.37 -11.75
CA ASN A 633 -1.07 -19.00 -12.07
C ASN A 633 -0.25 -19.39 -10.83
N TYR A 634 -0.66 -18.99 -9.61
CA TYR A 634 0.09 -19.26 -8.38
C TYR A 634 -0.30 -20.59 -7.75
N LYS A 635 0.66 -21.49 -7.56
CA LYS A 635 0.48 -22.81 -6.94
C LYS A 635 0.84 -22.78 -5.46
N ILE A 636 0.06 -23.46 -4.62
CA ILE A 636 0.29 -23.54 -3.17
C ILE A 636 0.78 -24.94 -2.82
N GLY A 637 2.04 -25.10 -2.44
CA GLY A 637 2.60 -26.39 -2.06
C GLY A 637 2.60 -27.42 -3.21
N LYS A 638 2.23 -28.67 -2.91
CA LYS A 638 2.24 -29.80 -3.88
C LYS A 638 0.85 -30.25 -4.34
N ASP A 639 -0.22 -29.72 -3.74
CA ASP A 639 -1.60 -30.10 -4.02
C ASP A 639 -2.39 -28.86 -4.44
N ASN A 640 -2.88 -28.85 -5.69
CA ASN A 640 -3.64 -27.73 -6.25
C ASN A 640 -5.12 -27.75 -5.84
N LYS A 641 -5.62 -28.78 -5.14
CA LYS A 641 -7.06 -29.00 -4.92
C LYS A 641 -7.80 -27.79 -4.34
N LEU A 642 -7.20 -27.05 -3.39
CA LEU A 642 -7.82 -25.83 -2.86
C LEU A 642 -7.91 -24.72 -3.93
N THR A 643 -6.88 -24.55 -4.77
CA THR A 643 -6.91 -23.62 -5.90
C THR A 643 -7.98 -24.04 -6.92
N GLU A 644 -8.11 -25.34 -7.21
CA GLU A 644 -9.13 -25.89 -8.10
C GLU A 644 -10.56 -25.70 -7.54
N GLU A 645 -10.78 -25.91 -6.24
CA GLU A 645 -12.07 -25.63 -5.58
C GLU A 645 -12.42 -24.13 -5.60
N ILE A 646 -11.44 -23.23 -5.40
CA ILE A 646 -11.64 -21.78 -5.50
C ILE A 646 -11.97 -21.37 -6.94
N LEU A 647 -11.30 -21.96 -7.94
CA LEU A 647 -11.60 -21.76 -9.36
C LEU A 647 -12.96 -22.34 -9.76
N ALA A 648 -13.40 -23.43 -9.14
CA ALA A 648 -14.76 -23.97 -9.32
C ALA A 648 -15.84 -23.07 -8.69
N ALA A 649 -15.55 -22.40 -7.57
CA ALA A 649 -16.42 -21.37 -6.99
C ALA A 649 -16.53 -20.13 -7.90
N ALA A 650 -15.43 -19.72 -8.55
CA ALA A 650 -15.48 -18.76 -9.66
C ALA A 650 -16.28 -19.30 -10.87
N GLY A 651 -16.17 -20.62 -11.12
CA GLY A 651 -16.75 -21.34 -12.24
C GLY A 651 -18.27 -21.25 -12.39
N GLN A 652 -19.01 -21.05 -11.30
CA GLN A 652 -20.46 -20.84 -11.37
C GLN A 652 -20.85 -19.56 -12.14
N GLN A 653 -19.95 -18.57 -12.21
CA GLN A 653 -20.11 -17.39 -13.05
C GLN A 653 -19.73 -17.70 -14.52
N LEU A 654 -18.75 -18.59 -14.74
CA LEU A 654 -18.21 -18.89 -16.08
C LEU A 654 -19.25 -19.52 -17.03
N GLN A 655 -20.26 -20.24 -16.54
CA GLN A 655 -21.33 -20.77 -17.40
C GLN A 655 -22.15 -19.69 -18.13
N TYR A 656 -22.12 -18.44 -17.64
CA TYR A 656 -22.80 -17.29 -18.25
C TYR A 656 -21.90 -16.46 -19.18
N PHE A 657 -20.61 -16.74 -19.23
CA PHE A 657 -19.66 -16.13 -20.18
C PHE A 657 -19.10 -17.25 -21.05
N PRO A 658 -19.52 -17.40 -22.32
CA PRO A 658 -18.94 -18.43 -23.17
C PRO A 658 -17.41 -18.34 -23.13
N PRO A 659 -16.68 -19.47 -23.10
CA PRO A 659 -15.25 -19.43 -23.29
C PRO A 659 -14.98 -18.66 -24.58
N LYS A 660 -14.02 -17.71 -24.56
CA LYS A 660 -13.68 -16.94 -25.78
C LYS A 660 -13.37 -17.93 -26.88
N SER A 661 -14.25 -18.02 -27.88
CA SER A 661 -14.04 -18.88 -29.03
C SER A 661 -12.74 -18.46 -29.71
N ARG A 662 -11.88 -19.43 -30.04
CA ARG A 662 -10.78 -19.23 -30.99
C ARG A 662 -11.32 -19.24 -32.42
N GLU A 663 -12.43 -18.54 -32.63
CA GLU A 663 -13.16 -18.40 -33.88
C GLU A 663 -13.69 -16.97 -33.93
N GLY A 664 -13.50 -16.27 -35.04
CA GLY A 664 -13.97 -14.88 -35.21
C GLY A 664 -12.90 -13.80 -35.41
N ILE A 665 -11.61 -14.15 -35.59
CA ILE A 665 -10.81 -13.34 -36.51
C ILE A 665 -11.43 -13.58 -37.89
N PRO A 666 -11.82 -12.54 -38.66
CA PRO A 666 -12.26 -12.75 -40.03
C PRO A 666 -11.18 -13.51 -40.81
N LEU A 667 -11.57 -14.51 -41.59
CA LEU A 667 -10.70 -15.02 -42.64
C LEU A 667 -10.49 -13.88 -43.64
N LEU A 668 -9.42 -13.10 -43.42
CA LEU A 668 -8.75 -12.39 -44.49
C LEU A 668 -8.55 -13.40 -45.61
N GLN A 669 -8.99 -13.05 -46.81
CA GLN A 669 -8.73 -13.86 -47.99
C GLN A 669 -7.22 -14.11 -48.06
N PRO A 670 -6.77 -15.30 -48.51
CA PRO A 670 -5.34 -15.51 -48.75
C PRO A 670 -4.85 -14.37 -49.63
N PRO A 671 -3.71 -13.71 -49.28
CA PRO A 671 -3.23 -12.58 -50.05
C PRO A 671 -3.06 -12.97 -51.52
N PRO A 672 -3.39 -12.08 -52.47
CA PRO A 672 -3.13 -12.34 -53.89
C PRO A 672 -1.64 -12.65 -54.08
N GLU A 673 -1.33 -13.52 -55.06
CA GLU A 673 -0.01 -14.13 -55.21
C GLU A 673 1.13 -13.11 -55.47
N ASP A 674 0.77 -11.87 -55.84
CA ASP A 674 1.62 -10.71 -56.03
C ASP A 674 2.43 -10.28 -54.79
N LEU A 675 2.15 -10.81 -53.59
CA LEU A 675 2.97 -10.52 -52.40
C LEU A 675 4.31 -11.26 -52.37
N LYS A 676 4.52 -12.30 -53.21
CA LYS A 676 5.83 -12.97 -53.34
C LYS A 676 6.81 -12.26 -54.28
N SER A 677 6.31 -11.56 -55.31
CA SER A 677 7.15 -10.73 -56.19
C SER A 677 7.67 -9.50 -55.44
N VAL A 678 6.79 -8.75 -54.77
CA VAL A 678 7.14 -7.52 -54.03
C VAL A 678 8.30 -7.72 -53.05
N GLY A 679 8.30 -8.81 -52.27
CA GLY A 679 9.40 -9.11 -51.34
C GLY A 679 10.74 -9.40 -52.03
N THR A 680 10.70 -10.02 -53.21
CA THR A 680 11.90 -10.34 -54.01
C THR A 680 12.47 -9.10 -54.69
N ASP A 681 11.60 -8.26 -55.24
CA ASP A 681 11.99 -7.01 -55.92
C ASP A 681 12.57 -5.98 -54.94
N LEU A 682 12.00 -5.86 -53.74
CA LEU A 682 12.49 -4.92 -52.71
C LEU A 682 13.90 -5.28 -52.20
N ILE A 683 14.21 -6.58 -52.09
CA ILE A 683 15.57 -7.06 -51.73
C ILE A 683 16.56 -6.73 -52.86
N ASN A 684 16.17 -6.91 -54.12
CA ASN A 684 16.99 -6.53 -55.26
C ASN A 684 17.23 -5.00 -55.34
N GLU A 685 16.23 -4.18 -54.98
CA GLU A 685 16.37 -2.71 -54.93
C GLU A 685 17.27 -2.22 -53.78
N LEU A 686 17.39 -2.99 -52.70
CA LEU A 686 18.35 -2.74 -51.61
C LEU A 686 19.77 -3.17 -51.98
N ILE A 687 19.94 -4.30 -52.67
CA ILE A 687 21.24 -4.84 -53.09
C ILE A 687 21.90 -3.97 -54.19
N THR A 688 21.10 -3.34 -55.06
CA THR A 688 21.59 -2.52 -56.18
C THR A 688 22.01 -1.09 -55.80
N LYS A 689 21.68 -0.61 -54.59
CA LYS A 689 22.14 0.70 -54.08
C LYS A 689 23.50 0.54 -53.41
N GLU A 690 24.57 0.60 -54.21
CA GLU A 690 25.98 0.33 -53.84
C GLU A 690 26.48 1.11 -52.60
N THR A 691 26.16 0.62 -51.42
CA THR A 691 26.58 1.13 -50.11
C THR A 691 26.76 -0.07 -49.17
N GLY A 692 27.88 -0.13 -48.45
CA GLY A 692 28.28 -1.34 -47.70
C GLY A 692 27.23 -1.81 -46.69
N THR A 693 26.62 -0.87 -45.97
CA THR A 693 25.59 -1.11 -44.96
C THR A 693 24.31 -1.74 -45.51
N GLY A 694 24.00 -1.58 -46.80
CA GLY A 694 22.85 -2.23 -47.43
C GLY A 694 22.99 -3.75 -47.51
N ARG A 695 24.23 -4.26 -47.68
CA ARG A 695 24.51 -5.70 -47.77
C ARG A 695 24.52 -6.38 -46.40
N GLU A 696 25.02 -5.70 -45.37
CA GLU A 696 24.98 -6.19 -43.99
C GLU A 696 23.54 -6.34 -43.50
N LEU A 697 22.71 -5.31 -43.69
CA LEU A 697 21.30 -5.35 -43.28
C LEU A 697 20.50 -6.45 -44.03
N ALA A 698 20.74 -6.62 -45.33
CA ALA A 698 20.15 -7.73 -46.09
C ALA A 698 20.58 -9.10 -45.56
N SER A 699 21.84 -9.25 -45.11
CA SER A 699 22.35 -10.48 -44.52
C SER A 699 21.71 -10.79 -43.16
N GLU A 700 21.52 -9.81 -42.29
CA GLU A 700 20.85 -10.00 -40.99
C GLU A 700 19.37 -10.36 -41.16
N ILE A 701 18.68 -9.72 -42.11
CA ILE A 701 17.27 -10.03 -42.45
C ILE A 701 17.15 -11.44 -43.01
N GLN A 702 18.03 -11.84 -43.94
CA GLN A 702 18.02 -13.19 -44.51
C GLN A 702 18.34 -14.26 -43.45
N SER A 703 19.27 -14.00 -42.53
CA SER A 703 19.56 -14.90 -41.41
C SER A 703 18.33 -15.08 -40.51
N SER A 704 17.68 -13.98 -40.14
CA SER A 704 16.49 -13.99 -39.28
C SER A 704 15.31 -14.72 -39.93
N ALA A 705 15.11 -14.53 -41.24
CA ALA A 705 14.09 -15.24 -42.02
C ALA A 705 14.37 -16.76 -42.10
N ASN A 706 15.64 -17.15 -42.23
CA ASN A 706 16.03 -18.56 -42.27
C ASN A 706 15.86 -19.25 -40.90
N GLU A 707 16.13 -18.56 -39.78
CA GLU A 707 15.85 -19.09 -38.44
C GLU A 707 14.34 -19.26 -38.20
N LEU A 708 13.52 -18.27 -38.58
CA LEU A 708 12.05 -18.36 -38.48
C LEU A 708 11.46 -19.48 -39.35
N ALA A 709 12.08 -19.80 -40.49
CA ALA A 709 11.69 -20.93 -41.33
C ALA A 709 12.06 -22.29 -40.73
N ALA A 710 13.02 -22.35 -39.80
CA ALA A 710 13.48 -23.59 -39.16
C ALA A 710 12.68 -23.98 -37.90
N GLU A 711 11.95 -23.04 -37.28
CA GLU A 711 11.06 -23.32 -36.14
C GLU A 711 9.64 -23.74 -36.54
N GLY A 712 9.31 -23.72 -37.84
CA GLY A 712 8.03 -24.17 -38.39
C GLY A 712 8.11 -25.56 -39.03
N ASP A 713 7.35 -26.52 -38.51
CA ASP A 713 7.30 -27.90 -39.04
C ASP A 713 6.51 -27.96 -40.37
N LEU A 714 7.22 -27.73 -41.48
CA LEU A 714 6.70 -27.77 -42.85
C LEU A 714 7.50 -28.76 -43.70
N SER A 715 6.77 -29.65 -44.40
CA SER A 715 7.35 -30.71 -45.23
C SER A 715 7.99 -30.19 -46.52
N ASN A 716 9.15 -30.74 -46.86
CA ASN A 716 9.88 -30.47 -48.11
C ASN A 716 9.02 -30.59 -49.39
N SER A 717 8.86 -29.48 -50.11
CA SER A 717 8.75 -29.45 -51.58
C SER A 717 9.10 -28.07 -52.14
N ASP A 718 9.97 -28.04 -53.15
CA ASP A 718 10.12 -26.99 -54.17
C ASP A 718 10.52 -25.56 -53.76
N ILE A 719 11.81 -25.36 -53.45
CA ILE A 719 12.55 -24.12 -53.82
C ILE A 719 13.88 -24.52 -54.48
N HIS A 720 14.12 -24.05 -55.70
CA HIS A 720 15.40 -24.23 -56.43
C HIS A 720 16.34 -23.04 -56.20
N LEU A 721 17.59 -23.31 -55.85
CA LEU A 721 18.67 -22.30 -55.79
C LEU A 721 19.40 -22.16 -57.14
N PRO A 722 19.64 -20.92 -57.62
CA PRO A 722 20.71 -20.61 -58.56
C PRO A 722 22.10 -20.79 -57.92
N LYS A 723 23.14 -20.87 -58.75
CA LYS A 723 24.52 -21.18 -58.34
C LYS A 723 25.43 -19.95 -58.19
N GLU A 724 26.45 -20.13 -57.34
CA GLU A 724 27.85 -19.67 -57.48
C GLU A 724 28.12 -18.21 -57.92
N VAL A 725 28.69 -17.44 -56.98
CA VAL A 725 29.94 -16.69 -57.25
C VAL A 725 30.90 -16.94 -56.08
N SER A 726 32.15 -17.27 -56.37
CA SER A 726 33.25 -17.45 -55.41
C SER A 726 34.30 -16.35 -55.54
N LEU A 727 35.12 -16.15 -54.50
CA LEU A 727 36.53 -15.70 -54.59
C LEU A 727 37.22 -15.83 -53.21
N GLU A 728 38.55 -15.69 -53.19
CA GLU A 728 39.45 -16.28 -52.17
C GLU A 728 40.28 -15.24 -51.36
N ALA A 729 41.20 -15.75 -50.52
CA ALA A 729 42.37 -15.08 -49.90
C ALA A 729 42.11 -14.24 -48.61
N THR A 730 43.01 -14.20 -47.60
CA THR A 730 44.35 -14.83 -47.44
C THR A 730 44.72 -15.07 -45.95
N ASP A 731 45.84 -15.79 -45.71
CA ASP A 731 46.39 -16.24 -44.42
C ASP A 731 46.75 -15.16 -43.36
N HIS A 732 46.86 -15.59 -42.09
CA HIS A 732 48.17 -15.68 -41.41
C HIS A 732 48.15 -16.51 -40.10
N ASN A 733 49.22 -17.30 -39.87
CA ASN A 733 49.51 -18.09 -38.66
C ASN A 733 50.62 -17.45 -37.79
N VAL A 734 50.54 -17.62 -36.45
CA VAL A 734 51.62 -17.94 -35.48
C VAL A 734 50.89 -18.55 -34.24
N GLU A 735 51.12 -19.72 -33.61
CA GLU A 735 52.23 -20.68 -33.38
C GLU A 735 52.86 -20.61 -31.95
N GLY A 736 53.19 -21.77 -31.35
CA GLY A 736 53.78 -21.99 -30.00
C GLY A 736 52.78 -22.48 -28.92
N ASP A 737 52.81 -23.70 -28.34
CA ASP A 737 53.85 -24.47 -27.58
C ASP A 737 53.85 -24.23 -26.04
N SER A 738 54.14 -25.18 -25.13
CA SER A 738 54.23 -26.67 -25.22
C SER A 738 54.31 -27.34 -23.80
N TYR A 739 53.88 -28.62 -23.71
CA TYR A 739 54.36 -29.68 -22.77
C TYR A 739 54.10 -29.52 -21.22
N LEU A 740 54.30 -30.49 -20.30
CA LEU A 740 54.78 -31.90 -20.36
C LEU A 740 53.99 -32.89 -19.44
N SER A 741 54.58 -33.58 -18.43
CA SER A 741 54.03 -34.80 -17.75
C SER A 741 54.45 -35.11 -16.28
N VAL A 742 53.65 -35.97 -15.62
CA VAL A 742 53.82 -36.92 -14.47
C VAL A 742 55.16 -37.71 -14.32
N PRO A 743 55.45 -38.61 -13.31
CA PRO A 743 54.66 -39.22 -12.17
C PRO A 743 55.42 -39.26 -10.77
N PRO A 744 55.46 -40.35 -9.94
CA PRO A 744 54.55 -40.75 -8.82
C PRO A 744 55.24 -40.85 -7.41
N ASP A 745 54.68 -41.36 -6.29
CA ASP A 745 54.49 -42.81 -5.97
C ASP A 745 53.93 -43.10 -4.51
N TYR A 746 53.69 -44.39 -4.21
CA TYR A 746 53.41 -45.10 -2.92
C TYR A 746 51.96 -45.36 -2.41
N ALA A 747 51.83 -46.52 -1.74
CA ALA A 747 50.59 -47.23 -1.35
C ALA A 747 50.42 -47.35 0.21
N ASP A 748 49.58 -48.18 0.86
CA ASP A 748 49.19 -49.58 0.60
C ASP A 748 48.02 -50.06 1.52
N ARG A 749 47.31 -51.15 1.10
CA ARG A 749 46.40 -52.09 1.82
C ARG A 749 45.34 -51.54 2.82
N GLY A 750 44.08 -52.00 2.85
CA GLY A 750 43.38 -53.15 2.22
C GLY A 750 42.40 -53.77 3.24
N LYS A 751 41.28 -54.44 2.91
CA LYS A 751 40.71 -54.94 1.63
C LYS A 751 39.19 -54.54 1.58
N ASP A 752 38.14 -55.24 1.08
CA ASP A 752 37.99 -56.61 0.54
C ASP A 752 36.75 -56.88 -0.38
N HIS A 753 36.53 -58.17 -0.69
CA HIS A 753 35.56 -58.85 -1.59
C HIS A 753 34.04 -58.50 -1.47
N HIS A 754 33.19 -58.64 -2.50
CA HIS A 754 33.28 -59.30 -3.83
C HIS A 754 32.61 -58.50 -4.99
N SER A 755 32.59 -59.03 -6.22
CA SER A 755 32.13 -58.41 -7.49
C SER A 755 31.63 -59.53 -8.46
N PRO A 756 31.31 -59.35 -9.78
CA PRO A 756 31.23 -58.17 -10.70
C PRO A 756 29.82 -58.16 -11.41
N PRO A 757 29.53 -57.67 -12.67
CA PRO A 757 30.40 -57.10 -13.72
C PRO A 757 29.87 -55.93 -14.60
N LYS A 758 30.78 -55.46 -15.48
CA LYS A 758 30.60 -54.71 -16.75
C LYS A 758 29.95 -53.31 -16.70
N ARG A 759 30.78 -52.29 -16.97
CA ARG A 759 30.40 -51.04 -17.65
C ARG A 759 30.64 -51.19 -19.16
N ASP A 760 29.84 -50.53 -19.98
CA ASP A 760 30.22 -50.10 -21.34
C ASP A 760 29.67 -48.66 -21.57
N ARG A 761 30.09 -48.04 -22.66
CA ARG A 761 30.02 -46.61 -23.04
C ARG A 761 28.71 -45.86 -22.71
N GLY A 762 28.88 -44.64 -22.21
CA GLY A 762 27.86 -43.56 -22.20
C GLY A 762 28.54 -42.19 -22.35
N MET A 763 28.01 -41.34 -23.24
CA MET A 763 28.53 -39.99 -23.49
C MET A 763 28.02 -38.98 -22.43
N PRO A 764 28.73 -37.86 -22.16
CA PRO A 764 28.24 -36.84 -21.25
C PRO A 764 27.01 -36.13 -21.81
N ALA A 765 25.93 -36.09 -21.04
CA ALA A 765 24.77 -35.24 -21.34
C ALA A 765 25.13 -33.77 -21.08
N LYS A 766 24.86 -32.89 -22.05
CA LYS A 766 25.06 -31.44 -21.90
C LYS A 766 24.03 -30.85 -20.94
N ASP A 767 24.43 -29.80 -20.23
CA ASP A 767 23.54 -28.95 -19.42
C ASP A 767 22.29 -28.51 -20.20
N LYS A 768 21.11 -28.79 -19.63
CA LYS A 768 19.83 -28.18 -20.02
C LYS A 768 19.35 -27.22 -18.91
N SER A 769 20.22 -26.27 -18.58
CA SER A 769 20.03 -25.27 -17.51
C SER A 769 20.36 -23.84 -17.95
N LYS A 770 20.82 -23.64 -19.21
CA LYS A 770 21.24 -22.33 -19.77
C LYS A 770 20.70 -22.04 -21.18
N VAL A 771 19.47 -22.47 -21.49
CA VAL A 771 18.76 -22.07 -22.73
C VAL A 771 17.29 -21.77 -22.40
N ALA A 772 17.04 -20.59 -21.83
CA ALA A 772 15.68 -20.11 -21.49
C ALA A 772 15.61 -18.56 -21.34
N LEU A 773 16.50 -17.81 -22.00
CA LEU A 773 16.61 -16.35 -21.83
C LEU A 773 17.27 -15.64 -23.05
N ALA A 774 16.85 -16.05 -24.27
CA ALA A 774 17.21 -15.40 -25.53
C ALA A 774 16.09 -15.64 -26.54
N GLY A 775 15.17 -14.68 -26.70
CA GLY A 775 13.96 -14.88 -27.51
C GLY A 775 12.94 -13.74 -27.49
N SER A 776 13.40 -12.49 -27.35
CA SER A 776 12.52 -11.32 -27.36
C SER A 776 13.26 -10.01 -27.70
N LYS A 777 14.06 -10.01 -28.79
CA LYS A 777 14.59 -8.75 -29.33
C LYS A 777 13.41 -7.91 -29.80
N ASN A 778 13.24 -6.74 -29.21
CA ASN A 778 12.10 -5.88 -29.50
C ASN A 778 12.39 -5.03 -30.75
N ILE A 779 11.39 -4.68 -31.58
CA ILE A 779 11.59 -3.75 -32.71
C ILE A 779 12.18 -2.42 -32.24
N PHE A 780 11.84 -2.02 -31.00
CA PHE A 780 12.44 -0.90 -30.30
C PHE A 780 13.97 -0.98 -30.11
N GLU A 781 14.56 -2.18 -30.00
CA GLU A 781 16.01 -2.33 -29.84
C GLU A 781 16.75 -2.14 -31.17
N ILE A 782 16.15 -2.53 -32.29
CA ILE A 782 16.68 -2.27 -33.64
C ILE A 782 16.68 -0.76 -33.89
N LEU A 783 15.56 -0.09 -33.60
CA LEU A 783 15.46 1.38 -33.69
C LEU A 783 16.43 2.12 -32.76
N ASN A 784 16.62 1.64 -31.52
CA ASN A 784 17.61 2.17 -30.58
C ASN A 784 19.07 1.86 -30.97
N SER A 785 19.30 0.90 -31.87
CA SER A 785 20.64 0.58 -32.38
C SER A 785 21.06 1.55 -33.49
N LEU A 786 20.10 2.01 -34.31
CA LEU A 786 20.32 3.10 -35.26
C LEU A 786 20.72 4.42 -34.56
N ASP A 787 20.14 4.75 -33.40
CA ASP A 787 20.52 5.96 -32.64
C ASP A 787 21.94 5.93 -32.03
N LYS A 788 22.62 4.77 -32.05
CA LYS A 788 24.02 4.65 -31.60
C LYS A 788 25.04 4.92 -32.71
N ILE A 789 24.60 5.14 -33.96
CA ILE A 789 25.47 5.30 -35.13
C ILE A 789 25.25 6.69 -35.74
N HIS A 790 26.25 7.57 -35.55
CA HIS A 790 26.34 8.96 -36.05
C HIS A 790 25.27 9.99 -35.57
N PRO A 791 25.64 10.87 -34.61
CA PRO A 791 24.85 12.07 -34.28
C PRO A 791 25.18 13.22 -35.25
N SER A 792 24.53 13.25 -36.42
CA SER A 792 24.54 14.41 -37.35
C SER A 792 23.13 14.71 -37.88
N SER A 793 22.89 15.92 -38.38
CA SER A 793 21.55 16.37 -38.80
C SER A 793 20.95 15.63 -39.99
N GLU A 794 21.75 14.86 -40.75
CA GLU A 794 21.24 14.04 -41.86
C GLU A 794 20.49 12.78 -41.39
N SER A 795 20.79 12.26 -40.18
CA SER A 795 20.17 11.02 -39.70
C SER A 795 18.67 11.16 -39.40
N GLN A 796 18.22 12.36 -39.02
CA GLN A 796 16.80 12.65 -38.81
C GLN A 796 15.97 12.59 -40.10
N GLY A 797 16.54 13.00 -41.23
CA GLY A 797 15.85 12.92 -42.54
C GLY A 797 15.58 11.48 -42.96
N ARG A 798 16.63 10.64 -42.97
CA ARG A 798 16.50 9.22 -43.32
C ARG A 798 15.60 8.44 -42.35
N LYS A 799 15.51 8.85 -41.09
CA LYS A 799 14.54 8.30 -40.13
C LYS A 799 13.09 8.53 -40.53
N GLN A 800 12.76 9.61 -41.26
CA GLN A 800 11.40 9.84 -41.75
C GLN A 800 11.09 9.04 -43.03
N GLU A 801 12.09 8.75 -43.87
CA GLU A 801 11.91 7.93 -45.09
C GLU A 801 11.75 6.43 -44.78
N LEU A 802 12.44 5.91 -43.75
CA LEU A 802 12.43 4.48 -43.42
C LEU A 802 11.30 4.07 -42.45
N LEU A 803 10.76 5.00 -41.66
CA LEU A 803 9.71 4.70 -40.67
C LEU A 803 8.42 4.10 -41.29
N PRO A 804 7.95 4.51 -42.50
CA PRO A 804 6.81 3.86 -43.15
C PRO A 804 7.06 2.38 -43.49
N LEU A 805 8.24 2.03 -44.02
CA LEU A 805 8.59 0.64 -44.33
C LEU A 805 8.63 -0.21 -43.05
N VAL A 806 9.25 0.30 -41.97
CA VAL A 806 9.35 -0.40 -40.68
C VAL A 806 8.01 -0.52 -39.94
N LEU A 807 6.98 0.23 -40.36
CA LEU A 807 5.59 0.11 -39.88
C LEU A 807 4.70 -0.73 -40.81
N GLN A 808 5.23 -1.20 -41.94
CA GLN A 808 4.53 -2.01 -42.95
C GLN A 808 5.01 -3.48 -42.97
N ILE A 809 6.07 -3.78 -42.22
CA ILE A 809 6.57 -5.12 -41.83
C ILE A 809 5.94 -5.50 -40.48
#